data_AF-A0A5B9W7N3-F1
#
_entry.id   AF-A0A5B9W7N3-F1
#
_cell.length_a   1.000
_cell.length_b   1.000
_cell.length_c   1.000
_cell.angle_alpha   90.00
_cell.angle_beta   90.00
_cell.angle_gamma   90.00
#
_symmetry.space_group_name_H-M   'P 1'
#
loop_
_entity.id
_entity.type
_entity.pdbx_description
1 polymer ?
#
loop_
_entity_poly.entity_id
_entity_poly.type
_entity_poly.pdbx_seq_one_letter_code
_entity_poly.pdbx_strand_id
1 'polypeptide(L)'
;MEGFLQAVMGNAVAASILALAAAAAGRVDRRPQVAHWLWVLVLLKLLTPPLFVVPLSWPEGERRPAASGAARPDAKPGEGARPEDQAQGASPAPAPASVTMGVGPRAVPAVPASEDVPRRIVAGVPRGLEWYAAIACLGVAATIWLRIGSRCLRFGRLIDACEAAGPDVHAAIAALARGMGIRRPPVVRLCPAAISPSLWGVVTMRLVVPAALWEGLEPERRELLLLHELAHLKRRDHWVRVLEVLAIGLYWWHPAAWWARRAVREAEEYCCDDVVLRMASGRGKAYAHTLLDAIDSLAEAPRLGPQEAIGFVEESQLRRRLVRILGGSGTFRLSRGGSMALAGITAAALGSGPHLPPSPRCYRALDLGSLGGRRTEGIKFGASGEVVGTSETGEVDPRMESMPIVHGFRTSPGQPIDPRTDDLAPRMLAQGPRWVTARPNGINARGQIALSFEEPVHAPHSHYHGFLLDGERLVKLAWTEAQDEQPDAIGINDRGQIVGMGGRLRPSPQPWSQPSPGMERFAFRAPSGRAIDPARDDLGHLGGRDLSRDVLQTMPWAINASGQVVGNSLAPDGWPHAFRTGPDRPIDPETDDLGTLGGNASDARGINDAGQVVGSASIGGVETHAFRTGPNRPIDPATDDLGTLGGYSSAALAINNRGDVVGTSFAEDWKPRAFVYSSGTMIDLNRRTSLEVGWVLTEARDINDRGQILAIAEDGRHDDPTVLPRLRTYVLTPVPDPVPMGVVGLGMVLTASGIGLSRIKK
;
A
#
# COMPACT_ATOMS: atom_id res chain seq x y z
N MET A 1 -11.03 8.61 9.01
CA MET A 1 -10.82 10.00 8.51
C MET A 1 -9.53 10.09 7.70
N GLU A 2 -8.45 9.50 8.19
CA GLU A 2 -7.12 9.50 7.56
C GLU A 2 -7.10 8.95 6.12
N GLY A 3 -7.67 7.78 5.86
CA GLY A 3 -7.73 7.22 4.49
C GLY A 3 -8.52 8.08 3.50
N PHE A 4 -9.55 8.81 3.95
CA PHE A 4 -10.28 9.76 3.11
C PHE A 4 -9.43 10.99 2.79
N LEU A 5 -8.69 11.52 3.76
CA LEU A 5 -7.80 12.66 3.56
C LEU A 5 -6.64 12.30 2.60
N GLN A 6 -6.02 11.13 2.80
CA GLN A 6 -4.97 10.62 1.91
C GLN A 6 -5.49 10.42 0.48
N ALA A 7 -6.73 9.96 0.32
CA ALA A 7 -7.37 9.83 -0.98
C ALA A 7 -7.58 11.19 -1.67
N VAL A 8 -8.12 12.17 -0.95
CA VAL A 8 -8.31 13.54 -1.47
C VAL A 8 -6.97 14.17 -1.84
N MET A 9 -5.95 13.99 -1.01
CA MET A 9 -4.62 14.55 -1.26
C MET A 9 -3.90 13.85 -2.42
N GLY A 10 -3.99 12.52 -2.53
CA GLY A 10 -3.45 11.78 -3.66
C GLY A 10 -4.08 12.21 -5.00
N ASN A 11 -5.40 12.46 -4.99
CA ASN A 11 -6.09 13.02 -6.15
C ASN A 11 -5.62 14.43 -6.51
N ALA A 12 -5.42 15.30 -5.53
CA ALA A 12 -4.90 16.65 -5.75
C ALA A 12 -3.50 16.64 -6.39
N VAL A 13 -2.60 15.77 -5.92
CA VAL A 13 -1.26 15.59 -6.50
C VAL A 13 -1.34 15.05 -7.93
N ALA A 14 -2.11 13.97 -8.16
CA ALA A 14 -2.29 13.39 -9.48
C ALA A 14 -2.83 14.41 -10.50
N ALA A 15 -3.86 15.17 -10.10
CA ALA A 15 -4.45 16.19 -10.95
C ALA A 15 -3.48 17.34 -11.24
N SER A 16 -2.60 17.70 -10.30
CA SER A 16 -1.55 18.70 -10.51
C SER A 16 -0.54 18.26 -11.57
N ILE A 17 -0.11 16.99 -11.51
CA ILE A 17 0.81 16.41 -12.51
C ILE A 17 0.13 16.41 -13.89
N LEU A 18 -1.12 15.97 -13.97
CA LEU A 18 -1.89 16.00 -15.22
C LEU A 18 -2.09 17.43 -15.74
N ALA A 19 -2.32 18.41 -14.87
CA ALA A 19 -2.44 19.82 -15.26
C ALA A 19 -1.14 20.35 -15.88
N LEU A 20 0.01 20.03 -15.29
CA LEU A 20 1.31 20.38 -15.85
C LEU A 20 1.56 19.70 -17.20
N ALA A 21 1.22 18.41 -17.32
CA ALA A 21 1.32 17.66 -18.57
C ALA A 21 0.40 18.24 -19.65
N ALA A 22 -0.86 18.57 -19.31
CA ALA A 22 -1.82 19.22 -20.20
C ALA A 22 -1.32 20.59 -20.68
N ALA A 23 -0.74 21.40 -19.77
CA ALA A 23 -0.15 22.69 -20.10
C ALA A 23 1.08 22.55 -21.01
N ALA A 24 1.93 21.54 -20.80
CA ALA A 24 3.08 21.24 -21.66
C ALA A 24 2.62 20.76 -23.05
N ALA A 25 1.68 19.81 -23.10
CA ALA A 25 1.11 19.31 -24.33
C ALA A 25 0.41 20.41 -25.14
N GLY A 26 -0.30 21.34 -24.50
CA GLY A 26 -0.92 22.48 -25.16
C GLY A 26 0.08 23.49 -25.77
N ARG A 27 1.35 23.48 -25.35
CA ARG A 27 2.41 24.26 -26.03
C ARG A 27 2.88 23.60 -27.33
N VAL A 28 2.83 22.27 -27.38
CA VAL A 28 3.29 21.46 -28.52
C VAL A 28 2.16 21.29 -29.55
N ASP A 29 0.97 20.91 -29.09
CA ASP A 29 -0.23 20.79 -29.92
C ASP A 29 -1.18 21.97 -29.65
N ARG A 30 -1.24 22.90 -30.61
CA ARG A 30 -2.09 24.09 -30.53
C ARG A 30 -3.55 23.84 -30.92
N ARG A 31 -3.98 22.58 -31.05
CA ARG A 31 -5.39 22.22 -31.28
C ARG A 31 -6.24 22.53 -30.06
N PRO A 32 -7.30 23.34 -30.19
CA PRO A 32 -8.21 23.60 -29.08
C PRO A 32 -8.92 22.35 -28.60
N GLN A 33 -9.25 21.42 -29.50
CA GLN A 33 -9.95 20.18 -29.15
C GLN A 33 -9.11 19.28 -28.26
N VAL A 34 -7.81 19.16 -28.55
CA VAL A 34 -6.88 18.35 -27.74
C VAL A 34 -6.67 19.03 -26.40
N ALA A 35 -6.40 20.33 -26.39
CA ALA A 35 -6.28 21.10 -25.16
C ALA A 35 -7.54 20.96 -24.27
N HIS A 36 -8.74 21.11 -24.86
CA HIS A 36 -10.01 20.95 -24.16
C HIS A 36 -10.11 19.58 -23.48
N TRP A 37 -9.90 18.48 -24.23
CA TRP A 37 -10.00 17.14 -23.65
C TRP A 37 -8.93 16.85 -22.60
N LEU A 38 -7.70 17.34 -22.77
CA LEU A 38 -6.66 17.20 -21.75
C LEU A 38 -7.05 17.89 -20.44
N TRP A 39 -7.61 19.09 -20.51
CA TRP A 39 -8.06 19.79 -19.30
C TRP A 39 -9.35 19.21 -18.71
N VAL A 40 -10.24 18.63 -19.52
CA VAL A 40 -11.38 17.84 -19.03
C VAL A 40 -10.91 16.59 -18.27
N LEU A 41 -9.85 15.93 -18.72
CA LEU A 41 -9.25 14.79 -18.00
C LEU A 41 -8.71 15.20 -16.62
N VAL A 42 -8.15 16.40 -16.48
CA VAL A 42 -7.71 16.94 -15.18
C VAL A 42 -8.90 17.09 -14.23
N LEU A 43 -10.01 17.69 -14.70
CA LEU A 43 -11.23 17.82 -13.90
C LEU A 43 -11.83 16.46 -13.54
N LEU A 44 -11.82 15.52 -14.48
CA LEU A 44 -12.29 14.16 -14.25
C LEU A 44 -11.41 13.46 -13.20
N LYS A 45 -10.08 13.62 -13.25
CA LYS A 45 -9.15 13.02 -12.29
C LYS A 45 -9.40 13.48 -10.85
N LEU A 46 -9.79 14.75 -10.66
CA LEU A 46 -10.14 15.28 -9.34
C LEU A 46 -11.38 14.57 -8.76
N LEU A 47 -12.32 14.14 -9.61
CA LEU A 47 -13.55 13.47 -9.19
C LEU A 47 -13.45 11.94 -9.16
N THR A 48 -12.50 11.35 -9.88
CA THR A 48 -12.29 9.90 -9.87
C THR A 48 -11.50 9.47 -8.62
N PRO A 49 -11.62 8.21 -8.18
CA PRO A 49 -10.86 7.70 -7.05
C PRO A 49 -9.34 7.89 -7.22
N PRO A 50 -8.58 8.03 -6.11
CA PRO A 50 -7.12 8.11 -6.13
C PRO A 50 -6.50 6.92 -6.84
N LEU A 51 -5.60 7.21 -7.78
CA LEU A 51 -4.79 6.19 -8.45
C LEU A 51 -3.57 5.80 -7.60
N PHE A 52 -3.22 6.57 -6.57
CA PHE A 52 -2.15 6.28 -5.62
C PHE A 52 -2.45 7.00 -4.30
N VAL A 53 -2.03 6.39 -3.18
CA VAL A 53 -2.14 6.99 -1.85
C VAL A 53 -0.85 7.76 -1.59
N VAL A 54 -0.96 9.05 -1.27
CA VAL A 54 0.20 9.83 -0.81
C VAL A 54 0.33 9.59 0.70
N PRO A 55 1.43 8.96 1.18
CA PRO A 55 1.65 8.77 2.59
C PRO A 55 1.93 10.13 3.23
N LEU A 56 0.91 10.71 3.86
CA LEU A 56 1.07 11.90 4.69
C LEU A 56 1.24 11.41 6.12
N SER A 57 2.47 11.44 6.63
CA SER A 57 2.75 11.26 8.04
C SER A 57 2.44 12.56 8.78
N TRP A 58 1.41 12.54 9.62
CA TRP A 58 1.15 13.63 10.55
C TRP A 58 1.96 13.37 11.83
N PRO A 59 2.59 14.38 12.44
CA PRO A 59 3.17 14.22 13.77
C PRO A 59 2.03 13.90 14.75
N GLU A 60 1.88 12.63 15.13
CA GLU A 60 0.95 12.26 16.18
C GLU A 60 1.39 12.94 17.47
N GLY A 61 0.54 13.84 17.99
CA GLY A 61 0.73 14.38 19.31
C GLY A 61 0.78 13.22 20.30
N GLU A 62 1.91 13.12 21.01
CA GLU A 62 2.19 12.12 22.04
C GLU A 62 0.91 11.74 22.78
N ARG A 63 0.46 10.49 22.61
CA ARG A 63 -0.50 9.89 23.53
C ARG A 63 0.17 9.86 24.89
N ARG A 64 -0.11 10.85 25.74
CA ARG A 64 0.09 10.68 27.18
C ARG A 64 -0.56 9.35 27.55
N PRO A 65 0.19 8.37 28.08
CA PRO A 65 -0.44 7.20 28.68
C PRO A 65 -1.47 7.72 29.68
N ALA A 66 -2.70 7.24 29.57
CA ALA A 66 -3.70 7.48 30.60
C ALA A 66 -3.06 7.03 31.90
N ALA A 67 -2.95 7.94 32.87
CA ALA A 67 -2.38 7.64 34.16
C ALA A 67 -3.05 6.36 34.69
N SER A 68 -2.25 5.31 34.75
CA SER A 68 -2.55 4.07 35.47
C SER A 68 -3.10 4.44 36.84
N GLY A 69 -4.18 3.77 37.22
CA GLY A 69 -5.13 4.20 38.24
C GLY A 69 -4.49 4.69 39.53
N ALA A 70 -4.91 5.88 39.95
CA ALA A 70 -5.03 6.17 41.37
C ALA A 70 -5.93 5.10 41.97
N ALA A 71 -5.36 4.26 42.83
CA ALA A 71 -6.07 3.27 43.62
C ALA A 71 -7.31 3.92 44.25
N ARG A 72 -8.50 3.49 43.81
CA ARG A 72 -9.72 3.70 44.58
C ARG A 72 -9.71 2.70 45.73
N PRO A 73 -9.86 3.14 46.98
CA PRO A 73 -9.89 2.24 48.12
C PRO A 73 -11.16 1.39 48.08
N ASP A 74 -10.98 0.12 48.43
CA ASP A 74 -11.98 -0.94 48.41
C ASP A 74 -13.29 -0.56 49.11
N ALA A 75 -14.40 -0.82 48.42
CA ALA A 75 -15.71 -0.92 49.02
C ALA A 75 -15.88 -2.31 49.65
N LYS A 76 -16.05 -2.35 50.98
CA LYS A 76 -16.38 -3.56 51.75
C LYS A 76 -17.75 -4.14 51.37
N PRO A 77 -17.92 -5.47 51.39
CA PRO A 77 -19.18 -6.11 51.77
C PRO A 77 -19.25 -6.27 53.29
N GLY A 78 -20.47 -6.14 53.84
CA GLY A 78 -20.75 -6.26 55.28
C GLY A 78 -20.94 -7.68 55.80
N GLU A 79 -21.14 -7.72 57.12
CA GLU A 79 -21.46 -8.87 58.01
C GLU A 79 -20.26 -9.77 58.39
N GLY A 80 -19.89 -10.00 59.64
CA GLY A 80 -20.35 -9.57 60.96
C GLY A 80 -19.71 -10.50 61.99
N ALA A 81 -18.98 -9.99 62.99
CA ALA A 81 -18.67 -10.68 64.25
C ALA A 81 -18.00 -9.71 65.24
N ARG A 82 -18.28 -9.94 66.51
CA ARG A 82 -18.06 -9.10 67.71
C ARG A 82 -16.58 -8.93 68.14
N PRO A 83 -16.30 -7.97 69.05
CA PRO A 83 -14.94 -7.53 69.39
C PRO A 83 -14.40 -8.18 70.67
N GLU A 84 -13.07 -8.34 70.77
CA GLU A 84 -12.36 -8.43 72.05
C GLU A 84 -10.84 -8.19 71.87
N ASP A 85 -10.37 -7.15 72.56
CA ASP A 85 -9.12 -7.06 73.36
C ASP A 85 -7.74 -7.28 72.71
N GLN A 86 -6.90 -6.24 72.60
CA GLN A 86 -5.97 -5.66 73.61
C GLN A 86 -4.56 -6.29 73.64
N ALA A 87 -3.57 -5.40 73.81
CA ALA A 87 -2.19 -5.61 74.29
C ALA A 87 -1.21 -6.31 73.31
N GLN A 88 -0.03 -5.80 72.92
CA GLN A 88 1.08 -5.02 73.52
C GLN A 88 2.37 -5.88 73.43
N GLY A 89 3.47 -5.25 72.99
CA GLY A 89 4.86 -5.64 73.29
C GLY A 89 5.39 -6.88 72.56
N ALA A 90 6.68 -7.06 72.28
CA ALA A 90 7.89 -6.30 72.58
C ALA A 90 9.04 -6.87 71.70
N SER A 91 10.02 -6.03 71.37
CA SER A 91 11.41 -6.43 71.04
C SER A 91 12.19 -6.63 72.38
N PRO A 92 13.40 -7.25 72.51
CA PRO A 92 14.51 -7.31 71.52
C PRO A 92 15.49 -8.54 71.51
N ALA A 93 16.30 -8.66 70.43
CA ALA A 93 17.76 -8.98 70.30
C ALA A 93 18.43 -10.23 70.97
N PRO A 94 19.70 -10.64 70.61
CA PRO A 94 20.39 -10.73 69.29
C PRO A 94 21.33 -11.98 69.08
N ALA A 95 21.98 -12.03 67.90
CA ALA A 95 23.32 -12.57 67.53
C ALA A 95 23.41 -13.87 66.67
N PRO A 96 24.50 -14.12 65.88
CA PRO A 96 25.47 -13.20 65.25
C PRO A 96 25.77 -13.42 63.74
N ALA A 97 26.33 -12.34 63.18
CA ALA A 97 27.12 -12.08 61.97
C ALA A 97 27.61 -13.20 61.02
N SER A 98 27.43 -12.93 59.72
CA SER A 98 28.40 -13.22 58.66
C SER A 98 28.58 -11.99 57.76
N VAL A 99 29.83 -11.81 57.34
CA VAL A 99 30.50 -10.59 56.87
C VAL A 99 29.98 -10.10 55.51
N THR A 100 29.67 -8.82 55.39
CA THR A 100 29.49 -8.12 54.09
C THR A 100 30.51 -7.01 53.97
N MET A 101 31.43 -7.14 53.01
CA MET A 101 32.34 -6.08 52.59
C MET A 101 31.54 -5.03 51.82
N GLY A 102 31.48 -3.82 52.37
CA GLY A 102 30.84 -2.67 51.74
C GLY A 102 31.69 -2.08 50.61
N VAL A 103 31.06 -1.87 49.46
CA VAL A 103 31.46 -0.85 48.48
C VAL A 103 30.26 0.06 48.32
N GLY A 104 30.31 1.23 48.96
CA GLY A 104 29.28 2.25 48.84
C GLY A 104 29.28 2.89 47.44
N PRO A 105 28.13 3.34 46.91
CA PRO A 105 28.06 4.01 45.63
C PRO A 105 28.76 5.36 45.72
N ARG A 106 29.76 5.56 44.85
CA ARG A 106 30.45 6.83 44.65
C ARG A 106 29.46 7.80 43.99
N ALA A 107 29.11 8.86 44.70
CA ALA A 107 28.31 9.96 44.16
C ALA A 107 29.01 10.56 42.94
N VAL A 108 28.38 10.46 41.77
CA VAL A 108 28.76 11.18 40.56
C VAL A 108 28.33 12.64 40.74
N PRO A 109 29.20 13.63 40.53
CA PRO A 109 28.80 15.03 40.61
C PRO A 109 27.74 15.32 39.54
N ALA A 110 26.65 15.96 39.97
CA ALA A 110 25.59 16.42 39.08
C ALA A 110 26.18 17.30 37.99
N VAL A 111 26.02 16.88 36.73
CA VAL A 111 26.24 17.72 35.56
C VAL A 111 25.25 18.89 35.68
N PRO A 112 25.71 20.16 35.65
CA PRO A 112 24.79 21.28 35.67
C PRO A 112 23.88 21.18 34.45
N ALA A 113 22.57 21.30 34.70
CA ALA A 113 21.54 21.35 33.68
C ALA A 113 22.00 22.33 32.58
N SER A 114 22.17 21.82 31.37
CA SER A 114 22.31 22.66 30.18
C SER A 114 21.14 23.62 30.16
N GLU A 115 21.44 24.91 30.15
CA GLU A 115 20.47 25.99 30.02
C GLU A 115 19.43 25.65 28.95
N ASP A 116 18.17 25.84 29.29
CA ASP A 116 17.01 25.71 28.42
C ASP A 116 17.23 26.51 27.14
N VAL A 117 17.72 25.83 26.09
CA VAL A 117 17.49 26.29 24.73
C VAL A 117 15.97 26.27 24.56
N PRO A 118 15.30 27.39 24.25
CA PRO A 118 13.87 27.38 24.02
C PRO A 118 13.61 26.58 22.74
N ARG A 119 13.45 25.26 22.89
CA ARG A 119 12.84 24.41 21.87
C ARG A 119 11.48 25.05 21.64
N ARG A 120 11.32 25.67 20.46
CA ARG A 120 10.02 26.13 19.98
C ARG A 120 9.04 24.99 20.21
N ILE A 121 8.13 25.21 21.15
CA ILE A 121 6.97 24.36 21.35
C ILE A 121 6.22 24.40 20.01
N VAL A 122 6.41 23.37 19.18
CA VAL A 122 5.40 23.06 18.17
C VAL A 122 4.24 22.56 19.02
N ALA A 123 3.34 23.49 19.36
CA ALA A 123 2.17 23.19 20.16
C ALA A 123 1.42 22.06 19.44
N GLY A 124 1.46 20.86 20.01
CA GLY A 124 0.64 19.75 19.58
C GLY A 124 -0.81 20.24 19.56
N VAL A 125 -1.48 20.02 18.44
CA VAL A 125 -2.87 20.44 18.26
C VAL A 125 -3.70 19.76 19.37
N PRO A 126 -4.37 20.51 20.28
CA PRO A 126 -5.10 19.91 21.38
C PRO A 126 -6.20 19.00 20.84
N ARG A 127 -6.28 17.77 21.36
CA ARG A 127 -7.31 16.78 21.00
C ARG A 127 -8.70 17.39 21.20
N GLY A 128 -9.38 17.63 20.08
CA GLY A 128 -10.61 18.41 20.00
C GLY A 128 -10.58 19.41 18.84
N LEU A 129 -9.43 20.04 18.58
CA LEU A 129 -9.27 20.99 17.46
C LEU A 129 -9.40 20.32 16.10
N GLU A 130 -9.04 19.04 15.98
CA GLU A 130 -9.26 18.25 14.76
C GLU A 130 -10.75 18.13 14.39
N TRP A 131 -11.62 17.94 15.39
CA TRP A 131 -13.08 17.92 15.17
C TRP A 131 -13.60 19.32 14.83
N TYR A 132 -13.09 20.36 15.49
CA TYR A 132 -13.42 21.75 15.12
C TYR A 132 -12.97 22.09 13.70
N ALA A 133 -11.79 21.62 13.27
CA ALA A 133 -11.29 21.79 11.90
C ALA A 133 -12.14 21.01 10.89
N ALA A 134 -12.51 19.77 11.19
CA ALA A 134 -13.39 18.98 10.34
C ALA A 134 -14.79 19.62 10.21
N ILE A 135 -15.37 20.08 11.32
CA ILE A 135 -16.66 20.80 11.35
C ILE A 135 -16.54 22.13 10.60
N ALA A 136 -15.44 22.87 10.76
CA ALA A 136 -15.19 24.10 10.02
C ALA A 136 -15.07 23.84 8.52
N CYS A 137 -14.34 22.81 8.09
CA CYS A 137 -14.23 22.40 6.69
C CYS A 137 -15.59 21.99 6.10
N LEU A 138 -16.39 21.23 6.85
CA LEU A 138 -17.76 20.87 6.45
C LEU A 138 -18.67 22.10 6.39
N GLY A 139 -18.52 23.05 7.31
CA GLY A 139 -19.24 24.34 7.29
C GLY A 139 -18.86 25.20 6.09
N VAL A 140 -17.57 25.29 5.75
CA VAL A 140 -17.09 25.98 4.54
C VAL A 140 -17.61 25.30 3.28
N ALA A 141 -17.53 23.96 3.19
CA ALA A 141 -18.09 23.22 2.07
C ALA A 141 -19.60 23.46 1.94
N ALA A 142 -20.36 23.35 3.04
CA ALA A 142 -21.80 23.58 3.05
C ALA A 142 -22.17 25.00 2.62
N THR A 143 -21.45 26.02 3.08
CA THR A 143 -21.69 27.41 2.67
C THR A 143 -21.36 27.65 1.19
N ILE A 144 -20.31 27.02 0.65
CA ILE A 144 -20.00 27.04 -0.78
C ILE A 144 -21.15 26.42 -1.58
N TRP A 145 -21.61 25.23 -1.20
CA TRP A 145 -22.71 24.54 -1.87
C TRP A 145 -24.04 25.29 -1.77
N LEU A 146 -24.35 25.88 -0.62
CA LEU A 146 -25.54 26.73 -0.43
C LEU A 146 -25.46 28.01 -1.27
N ARG A 147 -24.28 28.63 -1.40
CA ARG A 147 -24.07 29.80 -2.28
C ARG A 147 -24.20 29.43 -3.76
N ILE A 148 -23.66 28.28 -4.18
CA ILE A 148 -23.82 27.78 -5.55
C ILE A 148 -25.31 27.49 -5.83
N GLY A 149 -25.97 26.76 -4.95
CA GLY A 149 -27.39 26.42 -5.07
C GLY A 149 -28.29 27.66 -5.10
N SER A 150 -28.08 28.61 -4.18
CA SER A 150 -28.86 29.86 -4.15
C SER A 150 -28.62 30.74 -5.37
N ARG A 151 -27.39 30.81 -5.91
CA ARG A 151 -27.11 31.48 -7.18
C ARG A 151 -27.83 30.80 -8.35
N CYS A 152 -27.79 29.48 -8.44
CA CYS A 152 -28.50 28.73 -9.48
C CYS A 152 -30.02 28.95 -9.40
N LEU A 153 -30.59 28.95 -8.19
CA LEU A 153 -32.02 29.20 -7.99
C LEU A 153 -32.42 30.64 -8.35
N ARG A 154 -31.64 31.64 -7.90
CA ARG A 154 -31.89 33.05 -8.23
C ARG A 154 -31.78 33.30 -9.73
N PHE A 155 -30.76 32.74 -10.36
CA PHE A 155 -30.58 32.85 -11.81
C PHE A 155 -31.70 32.13 -12.55
N GLY A 156 -32.09 30.92 -12.14
CA GLY A 156 -33.24 30.21 -12.70
C GLY A 156 -34.53 31.02 -12.65
N ARG A 157 -34.82 31.67 -11.51
CA ARG A 157 -35.97 32.59 -11.37
C ARG A 157 -35.90 33.79 -12.31
N LEU A 158 -34.70 34.35 -12.50
CA LEU A 158 -34.49 35.43 -13.46
C LEU A 158 -34.76 34.96 -14.90
N ILE A 159 -34.30 33.75 -15.25
CA ILE A 159 -34.56 33.16 -16.58
C ILE A 159 -36.05 32.86 -16.79
N ASP A 160 -36.74 32.36 -15.76
CA ASP A 160 -38.17 32.08 -15.84
C ASP A 160 -39.01 33.36 -16.01
N ALA A 161 -38.49 34.52 -15.56
CA ALA A 161 -39.09 35.83 -15.77
C ALA A 161 -38.78 36.48 -17.13
N CYS A 162 -37.82 35.95 -17.90
CA CYS A 162 -37.52 36.45 -19.24
C CYS A 162 -38.61 36.00 -20.24
N GLU A 163 -38.93 36.84 -21.22
CA GLU A 163 -39.96 36.57 -22.22
C GLU A 163 -39.53 35.51 -23.23
N ALA A 164 -40.49 34.76 -23.79
CA ALA A 164 -40.21 33.82 -24.87
C ALA A 164 -40.06 34.57 -26.20
N ALA A 165 -39.02 34.23 -26.97
CA ALA A 165 -38.86 34.82 -28.29
C ALA A 165 -40.02 34.43 -29.23
N GLY A 166 -40.31 35.25 -30.23
CA GLY A 166 -41.37 34.99 -31.20
C GLY A 166 -41.21 33.66 -31.97
N PRO A 167 -42.27 33.18 -32.64
CA PRO A 167 -42.26 31.92 -33.39
C PRO A 167 -41.24 31.91 -34.53
N ASP A 168 -40.98 33.06 -35.16
CA ASP A 168 -39.99 33.16 -36.25
C ASP A 168 -38.56 32.87 -35.78
N VAL A 169 -38.21 33.35 -34.58
CA VAL A 169 -36.90 33.08 -33.96
C VAL A 169 -36.75 31.60 -33.61
N HIS A 170 -37.82 30.98 -33.12
CA HIS A 170 -37.86 29.55 -32.84
C HIS A 170 -37.76 28.71 -34.12
N ALA A 171 -38.34 29.17 -35.23
CA ALA A 171 -38.19 28.53 -36.53
C ALA A 171 -36.74 28.64 -37.05
N ALA A 172 -36.12 29.82 -36.92
CA ALA A 172 -34.73 30.06 -37.33
C ALA A 172 -33.74 29.19 -36.55
N ILE A 173 -33.83 29.15 -35.22
CA ILE A 173 -32.95 28.32 -34.39
C ILE A 173 -33.18 26.82 -34.65
N ALA A 174 -34.42 26.40 -34.92
CA ALA A 174 -34.72 25.01 -35.29
C ALA A 174 -34.10 24.64 -36.65
N ALA A 175 -34.08 25.55 -37.62
CA ALA A 175 -33.42 25.33 -38.91
C ALA A 175 -31.90 25.20 -38.75
N LEU A 176 -31.26 26.11 -38.01
CA LEU A 176 -29.83 26.03 -37.70
C LEU A 176 -29.48 24.76 -36.93
N ALA A 177 -30.27 24.41 -35.90
CA ALA A 177 -30.10 23.19 -35.11
C ALA A 177 -30.17 21.93 -35.99
N ARG A 178 -31.10 21.86 -36.95
CA ARG A 178 -31.17 20.76 -37.93
C ARG A 178 -29.92 20.71 -38.81
N GLY A 179 -29.45 21.85 -39.32
CA GLY A 179 -28.19 21.93 -40.09
C GLY A 179 -26.97 21.47 -39.29
N MET A 180 -26.98 21.64 -37.98
CA MET A 180 -25.94 21.19 -37.07
C MET A 180 -26.08 19.72 -36.60
N GLY A 181 -27.20 19.06 -36.88
CA GLY A 181 -27.51 17.70 -36.41
C GLY A 181 -28.01 17.63 -34.96
N ILE A 182 -28.54 18.73 -34.41
CA ILE A 182 -29.09 18.80 -33.05
C ILE A 182 -30.56 18.38 -33.09
N ARG A 183 -30.92 17.34 -32.32
CA ARG A 183 -32.28 16.76 -32.31
C ARG A 183 -33.32 17.59 -31.57
N ARG A 184 -32.90 18.34 -30.54
CA ARG A 184 -33.78 19.14 -29.67
C ARG A 184 -33.25 20.57 -29.62
N PRO A 185 -33.78 21.52 -30.41
CA PRO A 185 -33.36 22.91 -30.33
C PRO A 185 -33.73 23.51 -28.97
N PRO A 186 -32.92 24.44 -28.42
CA PRO A 186 -33.23 25.10 -27.17
C PRO A 186 -34.36 26.12 -27.37
N VAL A 187 -35.11 26.38 -26.29
CA VAL A 187 -36.13 27.45 -26.28
C VAL A 187 -35.43 28.79 -26.08
N VAL A 188 -35.72 29.78 -26.92
CA VAL A 188 -35.06 31.09 -26.83
C VAL A 188 -35.84 32.02 -25.90
N ARG A 189 -35.14 32.62 -24.94
CA ARG A 189 -35.67 33.57 -23.97
C ARG A 189 -34.96 34.92 -24.13
N LEU A 190 -35.73 35.99 -24.32
CA LEU A 190 -35.23 37.36 -24.39
C LEU A 190 -35.31 37.98 -23.00
N CYS A 191 -34.17 38.37 -22.45
CA CYS A 191 -34.11 38.92 -21.11
C CYS A 191 -33.84 40.43 -21.11
N PRO A 192 -34.60 41.24 -20.35
CA PRO A 192 -34.34 42.67 -20.24
C PRO A 192 -33.05 42.99 -19.48
N ALA A 193 -32.55 42.05 -18.67
CA ALA A 193 -31.27 42.20 -17.98
C ALA A 193 -30.08 41.99 -18.94
N ALA A 194 -29.03 42.79 -18.77
CA ALA A 194 -27.78 42.60 -19.49
C ALA A 194 -26.99 41.42 -18.90
N ILE A 195 -27.09 40.28 -19.58
CA ILE A 195 -26.45 39.02 -19.22
C ILE A 195 -25.74 38.45 -20.45
N SER A 196 -24.66 37.70 -20.28
CA SER A 196 -24.02 37.11 -21.47
C SER A 196 -24.97 36.12 -22.14
N PRO A 197 -25.09 36.14 -23.48
CA PRO A 197 -25.77 35.08 -24.21
C PRO A 197 -25.27 33.72 -23.71
N SER A 198 -26.19 32.88 -23.26
CA SER A 198 -25.80 31.62 -22.63
C SER A 198 -26.92 30.59 -22.61
N LEU A 199 -26.51 29.32 -22.58
CA LEU A 199 -27.40 28.18 -22.40
C LEU A 199 -27.63 27.89 -20.92
N TRP A 200 -28.90 27.82 -20.52
CA TRP A 200 -29.33 27.48 -19.16
C TRP A 200 -30.21 26.23 -19.15
N GLY A 201 -29.85 25.25 -18.31
CA GLY A 201 -30.62 24.01 -18.10
C GLY A 201 -29.75 22.75 -18.06
N VAL A 202 -30.35 21.62 -17.67
CA VAL A 202 -29.69 20.29 -17.63
C VAL A 202 -30.34 19.29 -18.58
N VAL A 203 -31.68 19.24 -18.61
CA VAL A 203 -32.46 18.33 -19.49
C VAL A 203 -33.11 19.10 -20.63
N THR A 204 -33.76 20.22 -20.30
CA THR A 204 -34.34 21.16 -21.26
C THR A 204 -33.47 22.41 -21.31
N MET A 205 -32.85 22.66 -22.45
CA MET A 205 -31.95 23.79 -22.62
C MET A 205 -32.74 25.03 -23.05
N ARG A 206 -32.47 26.15 -22.37
CA ARG A 206 -33.03 27.47 -22.68
C ARG A 206 -31.87 28.36 -23.11
N LEU A 207 -31.94 28.90 -24.30
CA LEU A 207 -30.97 29.88 -24.77
C LEU A 207 -31.45 31.25 -24.31
N VAL A 208 -30.66 31.91 -23.48
CA VAL A 208 -31.00 33.23 -22.94
C VAL A 208 -30.16 34.27 -23.66
N VAL A 209 -30.82 35.28 -24.21
CA VAL A 209 -30.18 36.38 -24.94
C VAL A 209 -30.70 37.72 -24.39
N PRO A 210 -29.85 38.74 -24.18
CA PRO A 210 -30.31 40.07 -23.82
C PRO A 210 -31.21 40.67 -24.91
N ALA A 211 -32.34 41.25 -24.50
CA ALA A 211 -33.25 41.91 -25.43
C ALA A 211 -32.55 43.06 -26.18
N ALA A 212 -31.77 43.89 -25.47
CA ALA A 212 -31.01 45.00 -26.06
C ALA A 212 -30.02 44.54 -27.14
N LEU A 213 -29.27 43.46 -26.89
CA LEU A 213 -28.37 42.86 -27.88
C LEU A 213 -29.16 42.31 -29.07
N TRP A 214 -30.26 41.60 -28.80
CA TRP A 214 -31.06 40.99 -29.84
C TRP A 214 -31.64 42.03 -30.80
N GLU A 215 -32.18 43.13 -30.26
CA GLU A 215 -32.76 44.22 -31.05
C GLU A 215 -31.70 44.97 -31.87
N GLY A 216 -30.52 45.22 -31.32
CA GLY A 216 -29.42 45.93 -31.99
C GLY A 216 -28.68 45.13 -33.08
N LEU A 217 -28.84 43.81 -33.13
CA LEU A 217 -28.17 42.97 -34.13
C LEU A 217 -28.99 42.83 -35.42
N GLU A 218 -28.31 43.01 -36.56
CA GLU A 218 -28.84 42.67 -37.89
C GLU A 218 -29.18 41.17 -38.02
N PRO A 219 -30.16 40.77 -38.88
CA PRO A 219 -30.57 39.37 -39.04
C PRO A 219 -29.40 38.40 -39.32
N GLU A 220 -28.44 38.83 -40.15
CA GLU A 220 -27.25 38.05 -40.47
C GLU A 220 -26.37 37.81 -39.23
N ARG A 221 -26.21 38.80 -38.35
CA ARG A 221 -25.41 38.69 -37.12
C ARG A 221 -26.13 37.89 -36.04
N ARG A 222 -27.47 38.01 -35.95
CA ARG A 222 -28.30 37.15 -35.08
C ARG A 222 -28.08 35.67 -35.41
N GLU A 223 -28.02 35.31 -36.70
CA GLU A 223 -27.74 33.94 -37.12
C GLU A 223 -26.37 33.45 -36.64
N LEU A 224 -25.32 34.27 -36.76
CA LEU A 224 -23.96 33.95 -36.31
C LEU A 224 -23.88 33.79 -34.78
N LEU A 225 -24.58 34.63 -34.03
CA LEU A 225 -24.71 34.51 -32.58
C LEU A 225 -25.40 33.19 -32.21
N LEU A 226 -26.54 32.88 -32.82
CA LEU A 226 -27.26 31.62 -32.57
C LEU A 226 -26.42 30.39 -32.94
N LEU A 227 -25.63 30.47 -34.02
CA LEU A 227 -24.74 29.40 -34.46
C LEU A 227 -23.63 29.12 -33.43
N HIS A 228 -23.07 30.16 -32.81
CA HIS A 228 -22.10 30.04 -31.72
C HIS A 228 -22.69 29.34 -30.49
N GLU A 229 -23.87 29.79 -30.05
CA GLU A 229 -24.56 29.21 -28.90
C GLU A 229 -24.98 27.75 -29.14
N LEU A 230 -25.47 27.44 -30.34
CA LEU A 230 -25.75 26.06 -30.73
C LEU A 230 -24.49 25.20 -30.81
N ALA A 231 -23.31 25.78 -31.05
CA ALA A 231 -22.04 25.03 -31.01
C ALA A 231 -21.73 24.52 -29.60
N HIS A 232 -21.97 25.33 -28.56
CA HIS A 232 -21.87 24.89 -27.16
C HIS A 232 -22.85 23.74 -26.86
N LEU A 233 -24.09 23.83 -27.37
CA LEU A 233 -25.09 22.77 -27.19
C LEU A 233 -24.69 21.47 -27.89
N LYS A 234 -24.20 21.55 -29.13
CA LYS A 234 -23.74 20.41 -29.93
C LYS A 234 -22.58 19.69 -29.27
N ARG A 235 -21.62 20.44 -28.74
CA ARG A 235 -20.45 19.90 -28.03
C ARG A 235 -20.76 19.44 -26.60
N ARG A 236 -21.94 19.79 -26.09
CA ARG A 236 -22.43 19.43 -24.76
C ARG A 236 -21.62 20.06 -23.61
N ASP A 237 -21.17 21.29 -23.80
CA ASP A 237 -20.34 22.01 -22.81
C ASP A 237 -21.06 22.21 -21.46
N HIS A 238 -22.40 22.13 -21.42
CA HIS A 238 -23.17 22.14 -20.18
C HIS A 238 -22.82 20.97 -19.23
N TRP A 239 -22.47 19.78 -19.74
CA TRP A 239 -22.01 18.67 -18.88
C TRP A 239 -20.61 18.93 -18.33
N VAL A 240 -19.74 19.58 -19.12
CA VAL A 240 -18.43 20.02 -18.65
C VAL A 240 -18.58 21.08 -17.56
N ARG A 241 -19.58 21.98 -17.67
CA ARG A 241 -19.92 22.93 -16.61
C ARG A 241 -20.38 22.24 -15.32
N VAL A 242 -21.15 21.14 -15.41
CA VAL A 242 -21.51 20.32 -14.23
C VAL A 242 -20.25 19.72 -13.60
N LEU A 243 -19.36 19.15 -14.41
CA LEU A 243 -18.07 18.59 -13.96
C LEU A 243 -17.22 19.64 -13.24
N GLU A 244 -17.09 20.85 -13.79
CA GLU A 244 -16.39 21.96 -13.16
C GLU A 244 -16.97 22.30 -11.78
N VAL A 245 -18.29 22.43 -11.68
CA VAL A 245 -18.96 22.79 -10.42
C VAL A 245 -18.72 21.73 -9.35
N LEU A 246 -18.80 20.45 -9.71
CA LEU A 246 -18.49 19.34 -8.80
C LEU A 246 -17.02 19.37 -8.36
N ALA A 247 -16.08 19.50 -9.31
CA ALA A 247 -14.65 19.49 -9.02
C ALA A 247 -14.24 20.67 -8.13
N ILE A 248 -14.74 21.88 -8.41
CA ILE A 248 -14.44 23.07 -7.61
C ILE A 248 -15.16 23.04 -6.28
N GLY A 249 -16.39 22.51 -6.22
CA GLY A 249 -17.11 22.36 -4.96
C GLY A 249 -16.41 21.42 -3.98
N LEU A 250 -15.61 20.47 -4.47
CA LEU A 250 -14.80 19.55 -3.67
C LEU A 250 -13.37 20.07 -3.41
N TYR A 251 -12.76 20.71 -4.41
CA TYR A 251 -11.36 21.16 -4.38
C TYR A 251 -11.25 22.69 -4.49
N TRP A 252 -12.13 23.43 -3.82
CA TRP A 252 -12.17 24.89 -3.87
C TRP A 252 -10.86 25.55 -3.42
N TRP A 253 -10.10 24.84 -2.58
CA TRP A 253 -8.80 25.26 -2.05
C TRP A 253 -7.62 24.92 -2.97
N HIS A 254 -7.82 24.13 -4.04
CA HIS A 254 -6.73 23.59 -4.85
C HIS A 254 -6.49 24.39 -6.14
N PRO A 255 -5.29 24.97 -6.36
CA PRO A 255 -5.01 25.82 -7.52
C PRO A 255 -5.20 25.13 -8.88
N ALA A 256 -4.86 23.85 -9.01
CA ALA A 256 -4.99 23.14 -10.29
C ALA A 256 -6.46 22.99 -10.73
N ALA A 257 -7.41 22.96 -9.79
CA ALA A 257 -8.84 22.90 -10.11
C ALA A 257 -9.30 24.20 -10.78
N TRP A 258 -8.88 25.34 -10.23
CA TRP A 258 -9.14 26.67 -10.80
C TRP A 258 -8.44 26.88 -12.14
N TRP A 259 -7.20 26.39 -12.27
CA TRP A 259 -6.47 26.44 -13.53
C TRP A 259 -7.14 25.60 -14.61
N ALA A 260 -7.51 24.36 -14.30
CA ALA A 260 -8.22 23.48 -15.22
C ALA A 260 -9.55 24.10 -15.66
N ARG A 261 -10.34 24.67 -14.73
CA ARG A 261 -11.57 25.41 -15.05
C ARG A 261 -11.32 26.53 -16.05
N ARG A 262 -10.30 27.36 -15.82
CA ARG A 262 -9.97 28.48 -16.71
C ARG A 262 -9.55 27.97 -18.10
N ALA A 263 -8.70 26.95 -18.14
CA ALA A 263 -8.16 26.41 -19.38
C ALA A 263 -9.21 25.66 -20.22
N VAL A 264 -10.12 24.90 -19.58
CA VAL A 264 -11.28 24.29 -20.25
C VAL A 264 -12.14 25.36 -20.90
N ARG A 265 -12.50 26.42 -20.17
CA ARG A 265 -13.33 27.52 -20.69
C ARG A 265 -12.68 28.24 -21.87
N GLU A 266 -11.38 28.51 -21.80
CA GLU A 266 -10.67 29.12 -22.92
C GLU A 266 -10.68 28.21 -24.16
N ALA A 267 -10.45 26.90 -23.97
CA ALA A 267 -10.48 25.93 -25.04
C ALA A 267 -11.89 25.71 -25.62
N GLU A 268 -12.95 25.82 -24.82
CA GLU A 268 -14.35 25.76 -25.26
C GLU A 268 -14.67 26.85 -26.27
N GLU A 269 -14.35 28.11 -25.96
CA GLU A 269 -14.57 29.25 -26.87
C GLU A 269 -13.86 29.03 -28.21
N TYR A 270 -12.59 28.62 -28.18
CA TYR A 270 -11.82 28.30 -29.37
C TYR A 270 -12.40 27.13 -30.18
N CYS A 271 -13.00 26.13 -29.52
CA CYS A 271 -13.64 25.01 -30.18
C CYS A 271 -14.96 25.42 -30.84
N CYS A 272 -15.72 26.31 -30.20
CA CYS A 272 -16.97 26.85 -30.73
C CYS A 272 -16.71 27.78 -31.91
N ASP A 273 -15.72 28.68 -31.82
CA ASP A 273 -15.26 29.52 -32.92
C ASP A 273 -14.94 28.66 -34.16
N ASP A 274 -14.24 27.52 -33.99
CA ASP A 274 -13.92 26.59 -35.08
C ASP A 274 -15.17 25.94 -35.70
N VAL A 275 -16.23 25.70 -34.92
CA VAL A 275 -17.50 25.17 -35.45
C VAL A 275 -18.21 26.24 -36.29
N VAL A 276 -18.27 27.47 -35.79
CA VAL A 276 -18.88 28.60 -36.50
C VAL A 276 -18.15 28.86 -37.82
N LEU A 277 -16.82 28.95 -37.81
CA LEU A 277 -16.01 29.19 -39.00
C LEU A 277 -16.15 28.09 -40.07
N ARG A 278 -16.38 26.83 -39.65
CA ARG A 278 -16.66 25.72 -40.58
C ARG A 278 -18.04 25.80 -41.21
N MET A 279 -19.04 26.27 -40.47
CA MET A 279 -20.44 26.28 -40.93
C MET A 279 -20.83 27.57 -41.65
N ALA A 280 -20.25 28.70 -41.25
CA ALA A 280 -20.41 30.01 -41.87
C ALA A 280 -19.14 30.41 -42.63
N SER A 281 -18.68 29.54 -43.53
CA SER A 281 -17.46 29.75 -44.31
C SER A 281 -17.51 31.10 -45.05
N GLY A 282 -16.44 31.89 -44.94
CA GLY A 282 -16.36 33.24 -45.54
C GLY A 282 -16.96 34.38 -44.69
N ARG A 283 -17.70 34.09 -43.62
CA ARG A 283 -18.34 35.12 -42.74
C ARG A 283 -17.54 35.45 -41.48
N GLY A 284 -16.24 35.15 -41.44
CA GLY A 284 -15.39 35.31 -40.25
C GLY A 284 -15.30 36.76 -39.72
N LYS A 285 -15.26 37.76 -40.60
CA LYS A 285 -15.29 39.18 -40.19
C LYS A 285 -16.63 39.58 -39.55
N ALA A 286 -17.74 39.18 -40.16
CA ALA A 286 -19.09 39.42 -39.61
C ALA A 286 -19.26 38.74 -38.26
N TYR A 287 -18.69 37.54 -38.10
CA TYR A 287 -18.67 36.83 -36.81
C TYR A 287 -17.85 37.57 -35.74
N ALA A 288 -16.65 38.05 -36.08
CA ALA A 288 -15.83 38.86 -35.18
C ALA A 288 -16.56 40.12 -34.69
N HIS A 289 -17.25 40.83 -35.59
CA HIS A 289 -18.09 41.98 -35.21
C HIS A 289 -19.26 41.57 -34.30
N THR A 290 -19.91 40.44 -34.57
CA THR A 290 -21.00 39.92 -33.73
C THR A 290 -20.53 39.68 -32.28
N LEU A 291 -19.31 39.17 -32.09
CA LEU A 291 -18.73 38.99 -30.75
C LEU A 291 -18.40 40.32 -30.07
N LEU A 292 -17.95 41.33 -30.82
CA LEU A 292 -17.70 42.67 -30.29
C LEU A 292 -19.00 43.35 -29.85
N ASP A 293 -20.05 43.32 -30.69
CA ASP A 293 -21.37 43.87 -30.36
C ASP A 293 -21.94 43.21 -29.09
N ALA A 294 -21.74 41.90 -28.92
CA ALA A 294 -22.17 41.17 -27.73
C ALA A 294 -21.42 41.63 -26.45
N ILE A 295 -20.16 42.02 -26.57
CA ILE A 295 -19.36 42.54 -25.44
C ILE A 295 -19.73 43.98 -25.13
N ASP A 296 -19.92 44.82 -26.15
CA ASP A 296 -20.31 46.21 -25.98
C ASP A 296 -21.68 46.31 -25.28
N SER A 297 -22.64 45.47 -25.70
CA SER A 297 -23.95 45.38 -25.04
C SER A 297 -23.86 44.97 -23.56
N LEU A 298 -22.86 44.17 -23.18
CA LEU A 298 -22.60 43.83 -21.77
C LEU A 298 -21.93 44.96 -20.99
N ALA A 299 -21.10 45.76 -21.65
CA ALA A 299 -20.36 46.85 -21.04
C ALA A 299 -21.26 48.05 -20.67
N GLU A 300 -22.31 48.29 -21.46
CA GLU A 300 -23.26 49.40 -21.30
C GLU A 300 -24.26 49.23 -20.14
N ALA A 301 -24.27 48.07 -19.48
CA ALA A 301 -25.21 47.75 -18.41
C ALA A 301 -24.85 48.38 -17.04
N PRO A 302 -25.84 48.86 -16.25
CA PRO A 302 -25.59 49.39 -14.91
C PRO A 302 -25.04 48.29 -13.96
N ARG A 303 -23.81 48.49 -13.48
CA ARG A 303 -23.09 47.55 -12.62
C ARG A 303 -23.56 47.67 -11.16
N LEU A 304 -24.33 46.70 -10.68
CA LEU A 304 -24.74 46.59 -9.27
C LEU A 304 -23.90 45.54 -8.53
N GLY A 305 -22.95 45.97 -7.68
CA GLY A 305 -22.38 45.17 -6.57
C GLY A 305 -20.86 44.87 -6.60
N PRO A 306 -20.25 44.48 -5.45
CA PRO A 306 -18.80 44.38 -5.28
C PRO A 306 -18.22 43.20 -6.06
N GLN A 307 -17.18 43.50 -6.84
CA GLN A 307 -16.33 42.55 -7.54
C GLN A 307 -15.37 41.87 -6.55
N GLU A 308 -15.74 40.70 -6.04
CA GLU A 308 -14.82 39.83 -5.31
C GLU A 308 -15.01 38.39 -5.85
N ALA A 309 -14.02 37.68 -6.39
CA ALA A 309 -12.59 37.91 -6.49
C ALA A 309 -12.07 37.08 -7.69
N ILE A 310 -11.11 37.66 -8.43
CA ILE A 310 -10.30 37.03 -9.50
C ILE A 310 -11.12 36.41 -10.65
N GLY A 311 -11.66 37.28 -11.49
CA GLY A 311 -12.14 36.94 -12.81
C GLY A 311 -11.74 38.04 -13.78
N PHE A 312 -10.44 38.18 -14.04
CA PHE A 312 -9.96 38.93 -15.20
C PHE A 312 -10.67 38.33 -16.42
N VAL A 313 -11.67 39.02 -16.97
CA VAL A 313 -11.96 38.93 -18.40
C VAL A 313 -10.76 39.59 -19.04
N GLU A 314 -9.75 38.77 -19.30
CA GLU A 314 -8.44 39.21 -19.72
C GLU A 314 -8.58 39.71 -21.16
N GLU A 315 -8.37 41.00 -21.39
CA GLU A 315 -8.28 41.65 -22.71
C GLU A 315 -7.44 40.81 -23.72
N SER A 316 -6.50 40.04 -23.18
CA SER A 316 -5.66 39.06 -23.88
C SER A 316 -6.44 37.91 -24.56
N GLN A 317 -7.59 37.47 -24.05
CA GLN A 317 -8.38 36.35 -24.57
C GLN A 317 -9.21 36.76 -25.79
N LEU A 318 -9.91 37.89 -25.72
CA LEU A 318 -10.67 38.43 -26.85
C LEU A 318 -9.75 38.71 -28.04
N ARG A 319 -8.60 39.36 -27.79
CA ARG A 319 -7.58 39.59 -28.80
C ARG A 319 -7.13 38.28 -29.45
N ARG A 320 -6.85 37.23 -28.65
CA ARG A 320 -6.44 35.91 -29.17
C ARG A 320 -7.52 35.26 -30.05
N ARG A 321 -8.79 35.35 -29.66
CA ARG A 321 -9.93 34.87 -30.46
C ARG A 321 -10.04 35.62 -31.78
N LEU A 322 -10.02 36.95 -31.76
CA LEU A 322 -10.12 37.79 -32.97
C LEU A 322 -8.98 37.53 -33.96
N VAL A 323 -7.74 37.46 -33.48
CA VAL A 323 -6.57 37.14 -34.31
C VAL A 323 -6.74 35.78 -34.98
N ARG A 324 -7.27 34.79 -34.26
CA ARG A 324 -7.49 33.44 -34.79
C ARG A 324 -8.65 33.37 -35.79
N ILE A 325 -9.75 34.06 -35.52
CA ILE A 325 -10.92 34.16 -36.40
C ILE A 325 -10.54 34.82 -37.73
N LEU A 326 -9.76 35.92 -37.68
CA LEU A 326 -9.33 36.66 -38.85
C LEU A 326 -8.18 35.98 -39.61
N GLY A 327 -7.37 35.16 -38.93
CA GLY A 327 -6.23 34.44 -39.52
C GLY A 327 -6.59 33.18 -40.33
N GLY A 328 -7.85 32.73 -40.31
CA GLY A 328 -8.31 31.55 -41.03
C GLY A 328 -7.99 30.23 -40.31
N SER A 329 -8.97 29.34 -40.19
CA SER A 329 -8.84 28.04 -39.55
C SER A 329 -8.23 27.01 -40.51
N GLY A 330 -6.96 26.63 -40.30
CA GLY A 330 -6.34 25.54 -41.05
C GLY A 330 -6.90 24.16 -40.66
N THR A 331 -7.08 23.28 -41.63
CA THR A 331 -7.42 21.87 -41.43
C THR A 331 -6.15 21.07 -41.14
N PHE A 332 -6.02 20.50 -39.94
CA PHE A 332 -4.79 19.79 -39.55
C PHE A 332 -5.08 18.38 -39.00
N ARG A 333 -4.46 17.35 -39.59
CA ARG A 333 -4.49 15.95 -39.13
C ARG A 333 -3.52 15.73 -37.96
N LEU A 334 -3.87 14.87 -37.00
CA LEU A 334 -3.00 14.54 -35.85
C LEU A 334 -1.65 14.00 -36.34
N SER A 335 -0.54 14.50 -35.80
CA SER A 335 0.76 13.87 -36.01
C SER A 335 0.84 12.59 -35.17
N ARG A 336 1.60 11.59 -35.63
CA ARG A 336 1.84 10.34 -34.88
C ARG A 336 2.31 10.60 -33.44
N GLY A 337 3.12 11.64 -33.23
CA GLY A 337 3.60 12.04 -31.89
C GLY A 337 2.48 12.57 -30.98
N GLY A 338 1.53 13.34 -31.52
CA GLY A 338 0.37 13.82 -30.76
C GLY A 338 -0.58 12.67 -30.37
N SER A 339 -0.75 11.68 -31.24
CA SER A 339 -1.52 10.47 -30.93
C SER A 339 -0.85 9.62 -29.85
N MET A 340 0.47 9.50 -29.86
CA MET A 340 1.23 8.76 -28.84
C MET A 340 1.24 9.49 -27.49
N ALA A 341 1.35 10.82 -27.47
CA ALA A 341 1.25 11.61 -26.25
C ALA A 341 -0.15 11.51 -25.62
N LEU A 342 -1.21 11.56 -26.45
CA LEU A 342 -2.59 11.38 -26.00
C LEU A 342 -2.83 9.96 -25.47
N ALA A 343 -2.29 8.94 -26.13
CA ALA A 343 -2.35 7.55 -25.66
C ALA A 343 -1.57 7.35 -24.34
N GLY A 344 -0.40 7.96 -24.19
CA GLY A 344 0.40 7.91 -22.97
C GLY A 344 -0.27 8.62 -21.78
N ILE A 345 -0.88 9.78 -22.00
CA ILE A 345 -1.64 10.51 -20.97
C ILE A 345 -2.93 9.76 -20.61
N THR A 346 -3.62 9.19 -21.61
CA THR A 346 -4.82 8.37 -21.39
C THR A 346 -4.48 7.08 -20.66
N ALA A 347 -3.35 6.45 -20.98
CA ALA A 347 -2.82 5.29 -20.26
C ALA A 347 -2.45 5.68 -18.83
N ALA A 348 -1.70 6.77 -18.59
CA ALA A 348 -1.40 7.23 -17.23
C ALA A 348 -2.65 7.65 -16.42
N ALA A 349 -3.73 8.05 -17.10
CA ALA A 349 -5.02 8.37 -16.48
C ALA A 349 -5.93 7.14 -16.27
N LEU A 350 -5.71 6.02 -16.98
CA LEU A 350 -6.58 4.82 -16.98
C LEU A 350 -5.87 3.50 -16.63
N GLY A 351 -4.56 3.46 -16.47
CA GLY A 351 -3.78 2.27 -16.16
C GLY A 351 -2.46 2.65 -15.48
N SER A 352 -2.08 2.10 -14.36
CA SER A 352 -2.54 0.96 -13.59
C SER A 352 -2.76 1.46 -12.17
N GLY A 353 -3.96 1.27 -11.63
CA GLY A 353 -4.09 1.38 -10.18
C GLY A 353 -3.06 0.43 -9.56
N PRO A 354 -2.45 0.74 -8.41
CA PRO A 354 -2.02 -0.33 -7.54
C PRO A 354 -3.31 -1.09 -7.24
N HIS A 355 -3.50 -2.21 -7.93
CA HIS A 355 -4.13 -3.36 -7.30
C HIS A 355 -3.21 -3.76 -6.14
N LEU A 356 -3.18 -2.95 -5.09
CA LEU A 356 -3.27 -3.54 -3.78
C LEU A 356 -4.70 -4.09 -3.78
N PRO A 357 -4.92 -5.40 -3.95
CA PRO A 357 -6.21 -5.93 -3.57
C PRO A 357 -6.47 -5.38 -2.16
N PRO A 358 -7.62 -4.73 -1.90
CA PRO A 358 -7.99 -4.47 -0.51
C PRO A 358 -7.82 -5.80 0.22
N SER A 359 -7.17 -5.77 1.38
CA SER A 359 -6.92 -6.99 2.14
C SER A 359 -8.25 -7.76 2.23
N PRO A 360 -8.26 -9.04 1.83
CA PRO A 360 -9.50 -9.78 1.69
C PRO A 360 -10.25 -9.72 3.01
N ARG A 361 -11.55 -9.37 2.96
CA ARG A 361 -12.34 -9.28 4.18
C ARG A 361 -12.44 -10.62 4.91
N CYS A 362 -12.29 -11.73 4.18
CA CYS A 362 -12.31 -13.09 4.68
C CYS A 362 -11.32 -14.00 3.94
N TYR A 363 -10.89 -15.06 4.61
CA TYR A 363 -10.12 -16.17 4.05
C TYR A 363 -10.92 -17.45 4.11
N ARG A 364 -10.86 -18.23 3.03
CA ARG A 364 -11.30 -19.61 3.02
C ARG A 364 -10.14 -20.48 3.52
N ALA A 365 -10.35 -21.18 4.62
CA ALA A 365 -9.39 -22.15 5.15
C ALA A 365 -9.55 -23.50 4.46
N LEU A 366 -8.46 -24.05 3.94
CA LEU A 366 -8.33 -25.44 3.54
C LEU A 366 -7.46 -26.15 4.57
N ASP A 367 -8.00 -27.18 5.21
CA ASP A 367 -7.26 -28.04 6.12
C ASP A 367 -6.32 -28.94 5.32
N LEU A 368 -5.02 -28.82 5.55
CA LEU A 368 -4.02 -29.71 4.96
C LEU A 368 -3.81 -30.97 5.81
N GLY A 369 -4.41 -31.04 7.00
CA GLY A 369 -4.20 -32.07 7.99
C GLY A 369 -2.97 -31.83 8.86
N SER A 370 -2.68 -32.82 9.71
CA SER A 370 -1.52 -32.83 10.60
C SER A 370 -0.59 -34.03 10.37
N LEU A 371 -0.83 -34.82 9.31
CA LEU A 371 -0.27 -36.18 9.16
C LEU A 371 -0.36 -37.04 10.46
N GLY A 372 -1.30 -36.76 11.37
CA GLY A 372 -1.39 -37.45 12.66
C GLY A 372 -0.29 -37.09 13.67
N GLY A 373 0.43 -35.99 13.45
CA GLY A 373 1.58 -35.53 14.24
C GLY A 373 1.28 -34.61 15.41
N ARG A 374 2.27 -34.53 16.31
CA ARG A 374 2.35 -33.51 17.37
C ARG A 374 2.99 -32.19 16.90
N ARG A 375 3.66 -32.17 15.74
CA ARG A 375 4.44 -31.00 15.26
C ARG A 375 4.54 -30.93 13.74
N THR A 376 4.45 -29.72 13.18
CA THR A 376 4.69 -29.42 11.76
C THR A 376 5.72 -28.31 11.64
N GLU A 377 6.80 -28.51 10.87
CA GLU A 377 7.89 -27.53 10.72
C GLU A 377 8.29 -27.33 9.25
N GLY A 378 9.00 -26.24 8.95
CA GLY A 378 9.59 -26.02 7.62
C GLY A 378 8.58 -25.81 6.50
N ILE A 379 7.36 -25.33 6.83
CA ILE A 379 6.28 -25.23 5.84
C ILE A 379 6.47 -24.00 4.96
N LYS A 380 6.54 -24.18 3.63
CA LYS A 380 6.75 -23.11 2.65
C LYS A 380 5.88 -23.28 1.41
N PHE A 381 5.47 -22.15 0.81
CA PHE A 381 4.87 -22.11 -0.51
C PHE A 381 5.92 -22.14 -1.62
N GLY A 382 5.63 -22.91 -2.68
CA GLY A 382 6.27 -22.73 -3.98
C GLY A 382 5.55 -21.71 -4.86
N ALA A 383 6.21 -21.29 -5.93
CA ALA A 383 5.68 -20.27 -6.84
C ALA A 383 4.37 -20.68 -7.53
N SER A 384 4.14 -21.98 -7.73
CA SER A 384 2.91 -22.52 -8.30
C SER A 384 1.79 -22.74 -7.27
N GLY A 385 2.07 -22.45 -6.00
CA GLY A 385 1.14 -22.63 -4.87
C GLY A 385 1.21 -24.02 -4.24
N GLU A 386 2.18 -24.84 -4.64
CA GLU A 386 2.50 -26.08 -3.95
C GLU A 386 2.99 -25.79 -2.54
N VAL A 387 2.85 -26.77 -1.66
CA VAL A 387 3.28 -26.65 -0.25
C VAL A 387 4.27 -27.75 0.04
N VAL A 388 5.41 -27.38 0.61
CA VAL A 388 6.41 -28.30 1.15
C VAL A 388 6.51 -28.10 2.64
N GLY A 389 6.84 -29.15 3.38
CA GLY A 389 7.08 -29.05 4.82
C GLY A 389 7.44 -30.38 5.45
N THR A 390 7.49 -30.42 6.78
CA THR A 390 7.62 -31.64 7.57
C THR A 390 6.47 -31.80 8.52
N SER A 391 6.07 -33.04 8.73
CA SER A 391 5.18 -33.37 9.83
C SER A 391 5.72 -34.57 10.59
N GLU A 392 5.67 -34.45 11.91
CA GLU A 392 5.77 -35.58 12.81
C GLU A 392 4.56 -36.50 12.61
N THR A 393 4.68 -37.79 12.87
CA THR A 393 3.56 -38.73 12.98
C THR A 393 3.47 -39.23 14.41
N GLY A 394 2.28 -39.63 14.85
CA GLY A 394 2.09 -40.25 16.18
C GLY A 394 2.71 -41.64 16.33
N GLU A 395 3.40 -42.16 15.31
CA GLU A 395 4.10 -43.44 15.32
C GLU A 395 5.53 -43.26 15.87
N VAL A 396 5.99 -44.20 16.68
CA VAL A 396 7.33 -44.18 17.30
C VAL A 396 8.25 -45.10 16.50
N ASP A 397 9.47 -44.64 16.22
CA ASP A 397 10.47 -45.47 15.56
C ASP A 397 10.79 -46.70 16.44
N PRO A 398 10.52 -47.94 15.96
CA PRO A 398 10.72 -49.16 16.72
C PRO A 398 12.20 -49.42 17.06
N ARG A 399 13.14 -48.69 16.46
CA ARG A 399 14.59 -48.84 16.67
C ARG A 399 15.18 -47.76 17.58
N MET A 400 14.42 -46.71 17.90
CA MET A 400 14.87 -45.59 18.76
C MET A 400 13.99 -45.38 20.00
N GLU A 401 13.07 -46.31 20.27
CA GLU A 401 12.28 -46.43 21.51
C GLU A 401 12.01 -45.09 22.23
N SER A 402 11.26 -44.18 21.58
CA SER A 402 10.64 -42.95 22.15
C SER A 402 10.57 -41.79 21.14
N MET A 403 11.29 -41.87 20.03
CA MET A 403 11.26 -40.80 19.02
C MET A 403 10.13 -40.99 18.00
N PRO A 404 9.31 -39.96 17.77
CA PRO A 404 8.28 -39.98 16.75
C PRO A 404 8.90 -39.91 15.35
N ILE A 405 8.25 -40.52 14.36
CA ILE A 405 8.74 -40.49 12.98
C ILE A 405 8.38 -39.15 12.35
N VAL A 406 9.30 -38.51 11.63
CA VAL A 406 9.05 -37.23 10.95
C VAL A 406 9.23 -37.40 9.44
N HIS A 407 8.22 -37.01 8.67
CA HIS A 407 8.15 -37.13 7.22
C HIS A 407 8.19 -35.74 6.56
N GLY A 408 9.04 -35.59 5.54
CA GLY A 408 8.98 -34.45 4.64
C GLY A 408 7.90 -34.69 3.59
N PHE A 409 7.09 -33.68 3.26
CA PHE A 409 6.02 -33.81 2.27
C PHE A 409 6.08 -32.71 1.21
N ARG A 410 5.54 -33.01 0.03
CA ARG A 410 5.21 -32.04 -1.03
C ARG A 410 3.81 -32.32 -1.55
N THR A 411 2.90 -31.37 -1.39
CA THR A 411 1.52 -31.50 -1.89
C THR A 411 1.18 -30.49 -2.97
N SER A 412 0.25 -30.86 -3.84
CA SER A 412 -0.23 -30.01 -4.94
C SER A 412 -1.05 -28.83 -4.41
N PRO A 413 -1.14 -27.71 -5.15
CA PRO A 413 -1.91 -26.55 -4.72
C PRO A 413 -3.35 -26.93 -4.37
N GLY A 414 -3.74 -26.69 -3.13
CA GLY A 414 -5.11 -26.90 -2.66
C GLY A 414 -5.51 -28.37 -2.44
N GLN A 415 -4.55 -29.31 -2.38
CA GLN A 415 -4.81 -30.69 -1.96
C GLN A 415 -4.40 -30.89 -0.49
N PRO A 416 -5.14 -31.67 0.30
CA PRO A 416 -4.68 -32.14 1.61
C PRO A 416 -3.40 -32.98 1.49
N ILE A 417 -2.64 -33.08 2.58
CA ILE A 417 -1.42 -33.90 2.59
C ILE A 417 -1.81 -35.38 2.66
N ASP A 418 -1.36 -36.19 1.70
CA ASP A 418 -1.44 -37.66 1.75
C ASP A 418 -0.07 -38.25 2.13
N PRO A 419 0.11 -38.79 3.35
CA PRO A 419 1.40 -39.32 3.80
C PRO A 419 1.92 -40.49 2.95
N ARG A 420 1.10 -41.15 2.14
CA ARG A 420 1.52 -42.29 1.32
C ARG A 420 2.09 -41.87 -0.03
N THR A 421 1.63 -40.75 -0.58
CA THR A 421 2.01 -40.28 -1.92
C THR A 421 2.86 -39.02 -1.91
N ASP A 422 2.73 -38.21 -0.86
CA ASP A 422 3.38 -36.90 -0.75
C ASP A 422 4.71 -36.97 0.01
N ASP A 423 5.01 -38.12 0.64
CA ASP A 423 6.23 -38.33 1.41
C ASP A 423 7.47 -38.31 0.51
N LEU A 424 8.36 -37.37 0.83
CA LEU A 424 9.65 -37.20 0.20
C LEU A 424 10.61 -38.33 0.62
N ALA A 425 10.48 -38.89 1.84
CA ALA A 425 11.45 -39.81 2.42
C ALA A 425 11.58 -41.17 1.69
N PRO A 426 10.52 -41.94 1.36
CA PRO A 426 10.62 -43.22 0.66
C PRO A 426 11.21 -43.08 -0.75
N ARG A 427 10.94 -41.96 -1.43
CA ARG A 427 11.51 -41.64 -2.74
C ARG A 427 12.99 -41.28 -2.66
N MET A 428 13.44 -40.73 -1.54
CA MET A 428 14.82 -40.31 -1.28
C MET A 428 15.70 -41.41 -0.64
N LEU A 429 15.10 -42.33 0.13
CA LEU A 429 15.76 -43.48 0.78
C LEU A 429 16.33 -44.51 -0.22
N ALA A 430 15.90 -44.47 -1.49
CA ALA A 430 16.54 -45.24 -2.56
C ALA A 430 17.95 -44.74 -2.93
N GLN A 431 18.30 -43.49 -2.55
CA GLN A 431 19.55 -42.82 -2.94
C GLN A 431 20.34 -42.23 -1.75
N GLY A 432 19.85 -42.30 -0.50
CA GLY A 432 20.42 -41.63 0.67
C GLY A 432 20.61 -42.51 1.93
N PRO A 433 21.08 -41.95 3.07
CA PRO A 433 21.26 -42.69 4.31
C PRO A 433 19.92 -43.22 4.84
N ARG A 434 19.92 -44.44 5.39
CA ARG A 434 18.70 -45.22 5.72
C ARG A 434 17.84 -44.68 6.89
N TRP A 435 18.18 -43.53 7.46
CA TRP A 435 17.77 -43.14 8.81
C TRP A 435 17.68 -41.62 8.99
N VAL A 436 16.82 -40.91 8.25
CA VAL A 436 16.87 -39.46 8.35
C VAL A 436 15.55 -38.75 8.07
N THR A 437 15.19 -37.85 8.96
CA THR A 437 14.14 -36.85 8.80
C THR A 437 14.60 -35.75 7.85
N ALA A 438 13.87 -35.51 6.77
CA ALA A 438 14.15 -34.43 5.82
C ALA A 438 13.31 -33.19 6.17
N ARG A 439 13.95 -32.03 6.42
CA ARG A 439 13.32 -30.74 6.69
C ARG A 439 13.40 -29.79 5.50
N PRO A 440 12.32 -29.54 4.74
CA PRO A 440 12.28 -28.49 3.74
C PRO A 440 12.34 -27.12 4.38
N ASN A 441 13.25 -26.27 3.90
CA ASN A 441 13.42 -24.91 4.41
C ASN A 441 13.09 -23.84 3.36
N GLY A 442 13.08 -24.22 2.08
CA GLY A 442 12.66 -23.34 0.99
C GLY A 442 12.42 -24.09 -0.32
N ILE A 443 11.58 -23.52 -1.17
CA ILE A 443 11.30 -24.00 -2.53
C ILE A 443 11.32 -22.81 -3.48
N ASN A 444 11.99 -22.95 -4.62
CA ASN A 444 12.07 -21.89 -5.63
C ASN A 444 11.07 -22.09 -6.78
N ALA A 445 10.98 -21.13 -7.69
CA ALA A 445 10.08 -21.18 -8.85
C ALA A 445 10.37 -22.32 -9.85
N ARG A 446 11.56 -22.94 -9.77
CA ARG A 446 11.90 -24.14 -10.54
C ARG A 446 11.44 -25.44 -9.86
N GLY A 447 10.85 -25.33 -8.67
CA GLY A 447 10.44 -26.47 -7.86
C GLY A 447 11.60 -27.20 -7.19
N GLN A 448 12.79 -26.58 -7.12
CA GLN A 448 13.93 -27.09 -6.38
C GLN A 448 13.73 -26.80 -4.89
N ILE A 449 14.04 -27.77 -4.03
CA ILE A 449 13.78 -27.69 -2.59
C ILE A 449 15.11 -27.75 -1.84
N ALA A 450 15.37 -26.75 -1.00
CA ALA A 450 16.45 -26.76 -0.03
C ALA A 450 16.00 -27.57 1.19
N LEU A 451 16.78 -28.58 1.54
CA LEU A 451 16.46 -29.58 2.56
C LEU A 451 17.59 -29.67 3.57
N SER A 452 17.21 -29.93 4.81
CA SER A 452 18.15 -30.22 5.89
C SER A 452 17.78 -31.52 6.56
N PHE A 453 18.77 -32.39 6.71
CA PHE A 453 18.59 -33.74 7.19
C PHE A 453 19.21 -33.88 8.56
N GLU A 454 18.42 -34.31 9.54
CA GLU A 454 18.88 -34.47 10.92
C GLU A 454 19.22 -35.94 11.20
N GLU A 455 20.48 -36.23 11.51
CA GLU A 455 20.90 -37.58 11.92
C GLU A 455 20.41 -37.90 13.35
N PRO A 456 19.76 -39.06 13.56
CA PRO A 456 19.36 -39.48 14.89
C PRO A 456 20.55 -39.81 15.79
N VAL A 457 20.45 -39.34 17.03
CA VAL A 457 21.52 -39.23 18.01
C VAL A 457 21.98 -40.61 18.52
N HIS A 458 23.12 -41.10 18.06
CA HIS A 458 24.03 -41.95 18.86
C HIS A 458 25.34 -41.22 19.20
N ALA A 459 25.47 -39.94 18.82
CA ALA A 459 26.59 -39.06 19.11
C ALA A 459 26.08 -37.82 19.88
N PRO A 460 26.86 -37.21 20.79
CA PRO A 460 26.40 -36.12 21.68
C PRO A 460 25.99 -34.80 20.97
N HIS A 461 25.95 -34.74 19.64
CA HIS A 461 25.58 -33.57 18.84
C HIS A 461 24.69 -34.00 17.64
N SER A 462 23.59 -33.28 17.39
CA SER A 462 22.77 -33.47 16.19
C SER A 462 23.52 -32.93 14.95
N HIS A 463 23.83 -33.79 13.99
CA HIS A 463 24.45 -33.39 12.73
C HIS A 463 23.38 -33.09 11.68
N TYR A 464 23.40 -31.87 11.11
CA TYR A 464 22.52 -31.47 10.03
C TYR A 464 23.22 -31.55 8.69
N HIS A 465 22.59 -32.17 7.69
CA HIS A 465 23.14 -32.31 6.35
C HIS A 465 22.26 -31.57 5.35
N GLY A 466 22.84 -30.64 4.61
CA GLY A 466 22.15 -29.81 3.63
C GLY A 466 22.11 -30.49 2.27
N PHE A 467 20.93 -30.50 1.67
CA PHE A 467 20.69 -31.10 0.37
C PHE A 467 19.82 -30.19 -0.49
N LEU A 468 19.96 -30.35 -1.80
CA LEU A 468 19.07 -29.79 -2.80
C LEU A 468 18.35 -30.92 -3.50
N LEU A 469 17.02 -30.91 -3.46
CA LEU A 469 16.18 -31.78 -4.27
C LEU A 469 15.78 -31.06 -5.55
N ASP A 470 16.20 -31.59 -6.69
CA ASP A 470 15.92 -31.05 -8.03
C ASP A 470 15.21 -32.14 -8.87
N GLY A 471 13.89 -32.04 -8.99
CA GLY A 471 13.06 -33.11 -9.52
C GLY A 471 13.15 -34.37 -8.65
N GLU A 472 13.65 -35.47 -9.20
CA GLU A 472 13.91 -36.73 -8.47
C GLU A 472 15.37 -36.87 -8.01
N ARG A 473 16.23 -35.90 -8.34
CA ARG A 473 17.66 -35.96 -8.05
C ARG A 473 17.95 -35.28 -6.72
N LEU A 474 18.53 -36.02 -5.79
CA LEU A 474 19.04 -35.48 -4.54
C LEU A 474 20.52 -35.12 -4.68
N VAL A 475 20.87 -33.85 -4.46
CA VAL A 475 22.24 -33.35 -4.51
C VAL A 475 22.66 -32.94 -3.11
N LYS A 476 23.62 -33.65 -2.52
CA LYS A 476 24.25 -33.24 -1.26
C LYS A 476 25.00 -31.93 -1.48
N LEU A 477 24.76 -30.92 -0.64
CA LEU A 477 25.58 -29.71 -0.65
C LEU A 477 26.97 -30.12 -0.17
N ALA A 478 27.97 -29.92 -1.03
CA ALA A 478 29.26 -30.56 -0.81
C ALA A 478 29.96 -30.00 0.43
N TRP A 479 30.66 -30.93 1.08
CA TRP A 479 31.48 -30.84 2.27
C TRP A 479 32.27 -29.54 2.44
N THR A 480 32.30 -29.07 3.68
CA THR A 480 33.33 -28.19 4.23
C THR A 480 34.40 -29.07 4.92
N GLU A 481 35.62 -28.59 5.13
CA GLU A 481 36.79 -29.41 5.56
C GLU A 481 36.65 -30.13 6.93
N ALA A 482 35.59 -29.87 7.68
CA ALA A 482 35.33 -30.44 9.01
C ALA A 482 34.37 -31.65 8.94
N GLN A 483 34.79 -32.81 9.49
CA GLN A 483 33.99 -34.05 9.49
C GLN A 483 32.79 -34.06 10.45
N ASP A 484 32.75 -33.15 11.42
CA ASP A 484 31.79 -33.22 12.55
C ASP A 484 30.71 -32.11 12.56
N GLU A 485 30.74 -31.10 11.68
CA GLU A 485 29.63 -30.13 11.54
C GLU A 485 29.31 -29.88 10.07
N GLN A 486 28.20 -30.45 9.61
CA GLN A 486 27.81 -30.45 8.19
C GLN A 486 26.89 -29.26 7.86
N PRO A 487 26.90 -28.79 6.59
CA PRO A 487 26.21 -27.56 6.25
C PRO A 487 24.70 -27.71 6.28
N ASP A 488 23.97 -26.75 6.82
CA ASP A 488 22.52 -26.64 6.84
C ASP A 488 22.05 -25.79 5.63
N ALA A 489 20.92 -26.12 5.00
CA ALA A 489 20.33 -25.35 3.90
C ALA A 489 19.06 -24.64 4.36
N ILE A 490 19.12 -23.34 4.59
CA ILE A 490 18.04 -22.58 5.27
C ILE A 490 17.13 -21.84 4.28
N GLY A 491 17.63 -21.48 3.10
CA GLY A 491 16.82 -20.79 2.09
C GLY A 491 17.34 -20.97 0.67
N ILE A 492 16.48 -20.75 -0.31
CA ILE A 492 16.79 -20.78 -1.74
C ILE A 492 16.01 -19.70 -2.48
N ASN A 493 16.64 -19.00 -3.41
CA ASN A 493 15.94 -18.07 -4.31
C ASN A 493 15.68 -18.66 -5.70
N ASP A 494 14.97 -17.91 -6.54
CA ASP A 494 14.62 -18.33 -7.91
C ASP A 494 15.81 -18.46 -8.86
N ARG A 495 16.92 -17.78 -8.56
CA ARG A 495 18.21 -17.97 -9.25
C ARG A 495 18.91 -19.27 -8.83
N GLY A 496 18.38 -19.98 -7.84
CA GLY A 496 18.95 -21.20 -7.26
C GLY A 496 20.13 -20.95 -6.35
N GLN A 497 20.30 -19.74 -5.81
CA GLN A 497 21.29 -19.51 -4.78
C GLN A 497 20.72 -20.03 -3.45
N ILE A 498 21.54 -20.80 -2.74
CA ILE A 498 21.21 -21.39 -1.45
C ILE A 498 21.97 -20.62 -0.37
N VAL A 499 21.28 -20.34 0.73
CA VAL A 499 21.87 -19.78 1.95
C VAL A 499 21.77 -20.77 3.09
N GLY A 500 22.74 -20.74 3.99
CA GLY A 500 22.82 -21.71 5.06
C GLY A 500 24.02 -21.49 5.97
N MET A 501 24.28 -22.47 6.83
CA MET A 501 25.46 -22.48 7.71
C MET A 501 26.36 -23.67 7.39
N GLY A 502 27.68 -23.52 7.44
CA GLY A 502 28.65 -24.61 7.27
C GLY A 502 29.77 -24.55 8.31
N GLY A 503 30.61 -25.59 8.39
CA GLY A 503 31.70 -25.67 9.37
C GLY A 503 33.09 -25.79 8.74
N ARG A 504 34.06 -24.94 9.10
CA ARG A 504 35.46 -25.02 8.62
C ARG A 504 36.43 -25.40 9.74
N LEU A 505 37.55 -26.02 9.39
CA LEU A 505 38.63 -26.31 10.33
C LEU A 505 39.39 -25.03 10.69
N ARG A 506 39.66 -24.79 11.98
CA ARG A 506 40.59 -23.72 12.38
C ARG A 506 42.03 -24.14 12.07
N PRO A 507 42.86 -23.24 11.53
CA PRO A 507 44.30 -23.43 11.51
C PRO A 507 44.83 -23.50 12.95
N SER A 508 45.46 -24.62 13.35
CA SER A 508 46.16 -24.68 14.65
C SER A 508 47.44 -23.85 14.58
N PRO A 509 47.65 -22.86 15.47
CA PRO A 509 48.89 -22.07 15.50
C PRO A 509 50.08 -22.81 16.14
N GLN A 510 49.91 -24.02 16.68
CA GLN A 510 50.99 -24.76 17.34
C GLN A 510 51.22 -26.16 16.75
N PRO A 511 52.45 -26.52 16.34
CA PRO A 511 52.69 -27.78 15.64
C PRO A 511 52.60 -29.06 16.48
N TRP A 512 52.72 -29.06 17.82
CA TRP A 512 52.92 -30.32 18.58
C TRP A 512 52.39 -30.40 20.04
N SER A 513 51.21 -29.88 20.35
CA SER A 513 50.51 -30.28 21.59
C SER A 513 48.99 -30.22 21.40
N GLN A 514 48.37 -31.39 21.24
CA GLN A 514 46.94 -31.68 21.00
C GLN A 514 46.03 -31.33 22.22
N PRO A 515 44.69 -31.13 22.05
CA PRO A 515 43.85 -31.83 21.08
C PRO A 515 43.11 -30.96 20.06
N SER A 516 43.01 -31.50 18.84
CA SER A 516 42.09 -31.20 17.73
C SER A 516 42.09 -29.76 17.18
N PRO A 517 42.19 -29.57 15.84
CA PRO A 517 41.90 -28.27 15.24
C PRO A 517 40.48 -27.87 15.65
N GLY A 518 40.34 -26.76 16.38
CA GLY A 518 39.01 -26.24 16.75
C GLY A 518 38.18 -26.02 15.49
N MET A 519 36.86 -26.21 15.54
CA MET A 519 35.99 -25.95 14.40
C MET A 519 35.41 -24.53 14.47
N GLU A 520 35.06 -23.96 13.33
CA GLU A 520 34.41 -22.66 13.22
C GLU A 520 33.19 -22.75 12.28
N ARG A 521 32.02 -22.30 12.74
CA ARG A 521 30.83 -22.17 11.90
C ARG A 521 30.88 -20.88 11.10
N PHE A 522 30.41 -20.92 9.86
CA PHE A 522 30.26 -19.73 9.02
C PHE A 522 28.95 -19.78 8.23
N ALA A 523 28.38 -18.61 7.97
CA ALA A 523 27.20 -18.47 7.12
C ALA A 523 27.63 -18.43 5.65
N PHE A 524 26.90 -19.08 4.75
CA PHE A 524 27.26 -19.11 3.33
C PHE A 524 26.14 -18.68 2.40
N ARG A 525 26.52 -18.24 1.19
CA ARG A 525 25.66 -18.15 0.00
C ARG A 525 26.37 -18.79 -1.19
N ALA A 526 25.78 -19.83 -1.77
CA ALA A 526 26.37 -20.56 -2.89
C ALA A 526 25.33 -20.87 -3.99
N PRO A 527 25.72 -20.95 -5.29
CA PRO A 527 24.84 -21.43 -6.35
C PRO A 527 24.46 -22.91 -6.17
N SER A 528 23.22 -23.25 -6.51
CA SER A 528 22.72 -24.64 -6.55
C SER A 528 23.61 -25.51 -7.44
N GLY A 529 24.06 -26.65 -6.91
CA GLY A 529 24.80 -27.65 -7.70
C GLY A 529 26.31 -27.44 -7.78
N ARG A 530 26.88 -26.46 -7.07
CA ARG A 530 28.33 -26.33 -6.83
C ARG A 530 28.66 -26.68 -5.37
N ALA A 531 29.86 -27.20 -5.14
CA ALA A 531 30.42 -27.32 -3.79
C ALA A 531 30.56 -25.95 -3.11
N ILE A 532 30.30 -25.90 -1.80
CA ILE A 532 30.48 -24.70 -0.99
C ILE A 532 31.99 -24.49 -0.81
N ASP A 533 32.47 -23.30 -1.15
CA ASP A 533 33.87 -22.89 -1.03
C ASP A 533 33.93 -21.79 0.04
N PRO A 534 34.39 -22.10 1.27
CA PRO A 534 34.42 -21.13 2.38
C PRO A 534 35.20 -19.85 2.05
N ALA A 535 36.19 -19.90 1.15
CA ALA A 535 36.96 -18.71 0.78
C ALA A 535 36.16 -17.73 -0.12
N ARG A 536 35.10 -18.22 -0.77
CA ARG A 536 34.30 -17.44 -1.72
C ARG A 536 32.85 -17.23 -1.29
N ASP A 537 32.32 -18.16 -0.51
CA ASP A 537 30.89 -18.27 -0.22
C ASP A 537 30.54 -17.78 1.19
N ASP A 538 31.54 -17.56 2.05
CA ASP A 538 31.36 -17.02 3.40
C ASP A 538 30.74 -15.61 3.37
N LEU A 539 29.64 -15.45 4.09
CA LEU A 539 28.92 -14.19 4.23
C LEU A 539 29.56 -13.26 5.26
N GLY A 540 30.42 -13.73 6.15
CA GLY A 540 31.01 -12.94 7.21
C GLY A 540 30.04 -12.66 8.37
N HIS A 541 30.23 -11.54 9.07
CA HIS A 541 29.52 -11.18 10.30
C HIS A 541 29.50 -9.66 10.54
N LEU A 542 28.65 -9.17 11.44
CA LEU A 542 28.53 -7.75 11.79
C LEU A 542 29.65 -7.20 12.70
N GLY A 543 30.57 -8.05 13.16
CA GLY A 543 31.79 -7.62 13.86
C GLY A 543 31.80 -7.93 15.35
N GLY A 544 30.68 -8.42 15.90
CA GLY A 544 30.60 -8.93 17.27
C GLY A 544 31.28 -10.28 17.45
N ARG A 545 31.80 -10.52 18.64
CA ARG A 545 32.42 -11.80 19.04
C ARG A 545 31.81 -12.29 20.34
N ASP A 546 31.39 -13.56 20.36
CA ASP A 546 31.03 -14.23 21.61
C ASP A 546 32.31 -14.65 22.35
N LEU A 547 32.68 -13.89 23.38
CA LEU A 547 33.86 -14.14 24.22
C LEU A 547 33.77 -15.46 25.01
N SER A 548 32.59 -16.07 25.11
CA SER A 548 32.38 -17.33 25.84
C SER A 548 32.58 -18.58 24.97
N ARG A 549 32.48 -18.44 23.64
CA ARG A 549 32.55 -19.56 22.69
C ARG A 549 33.56 -19.39 21.57
N ASP A 550 34.21 -18.23 21.42
CA ASP A 550 35.16 -17.93 20.34
C ASP A 550 34.60 -18.25 18.93
N VAL A 551 33.27 -18.25 18.75
CA VAL A 551 32.59 -18.53 17.47
C VAL A 551 31.82 -17.29 17.05
N LEU A 552 32.07 -16.84 15.81
CA LEU A 552 31.30 -15.81 15.14
C LEU A 552 29.93 -16.41 14.73
N GLN A 553 28.85 -16.04 15.42
CA GLN A 553 27.51 -16.54 15.09
C GLN A 553 26.82 -15.59 14.11
N THR A 554 26.78 -16.00 12.83
CA THR A 554 25.91 -15.43 11.80
C THR A 554 24.91 -16.49 11.37
N MET A 555 23.63 -16.16 11.40
CA MET A 555 22.52 -17.04 11.03
C MET A 555 21.74 -16.41 9.87
N PRO A 556 21.91 -16.88 8.62
CA PRO A 556 21.10 -16.43 7.51
C PRO A 556 19.75 -17.15 7.50
N TRP A 557 18.65 -16.42 7.29
CA TRP A 557 17.29 -16.97 7.29
C TRP A 557 16.62 -16.94 5.91
N ALA A 558 16.89 -15.92 5.09
CA ALA A 558 16.23 -15.78 3.79
C ALA A 558 17.10 -15.07 2.75
N ILE A 559 16.77 -15.29 1.48
CA ILE A 559 17.44 -14.70 0.32
C ILE A 559 16.40 -14.30 -0.73
N ASN A 560 16.49 -13.09 -1.29
CA ASN A 560 15.58 -12.64 -2.36
C ASN A 560 16.14 -12.90 -3.77
N ALA A 561 15.37 -12.58 -4.81
CA ALA A 561 15.78 -12.81 -6.20
C ALA A 561 17.05 -12.03 -6.61
N SER A 562 17.32 -10.89 -5.97
CA SER A 562 18.54 -10.09 -6.21
C SER A 562 19.78 -10.62 -5.48
N GLY A 563 19.64 -11.64 -4.63
CA GLY A 563 20.74 -12.26 -3.90
C GLY A 563 21.12 -11.54 -2.60
N GLN A 564 20.26 -10.65 -2.12
CA GLN A 564 20.38 -10.09 -0.78
C GLN A 564 19.99 -11.15 0.24
N VAL A 565 20.82 -11.31 1.26
CA VAL A 565 20.61 -12.27 2.35
C VAL A 565 20.24 -11.49 3.61
N VAL A 566 19.24 -11.99 4.34
CA VAL A 566 18.87 -11.47 5.66
C VAL A 566 19.01 -12.55 6.72
N GLY A 567 19.21 -12.11 7.95
CA GLY A 567 19.38 -12.98 9.09
C GLY A 567 19.73 -12.19 10.33
N ASN A 568 20.37 -12.83 11.31
CA ASN A 568 20.96 -12.15 12.46
C ASN A 568 22.45 -12.47 12.60
N SER A 569 23.22 -11.53 13.15
CA SER A 569 24.64 -11.69 13.44
C SER A 569 24.98 -10.88 14.70
N LEU A 570 25.99 -11.31 15.45
CA LEU A 570 26.45 -10.53 16.61
C LEU A 570 27.05 -9.20 16.14
N ALA A 571 26.51 -8.09 16.67
CA ALA A 571 27.03 -6.76 16.48
C ALA A 571 28.13 -6.44 17.52
N PRO A 572 28.93 -5.37 17.34
CA PRO A 572 30.03 -5.03 18.24
C PRO A 572 29.64 -4.81 19.72
N ASP A 573 28.37 -4.55 20.00
CA ASP A 573 27.81 -4.44 21.35
C ASP A 573 27.55 -5.80 22.03
N GLY A 574 27.77 -6.90 21.32
CA GLY A 574 27.63 -8.27 21.81
C GLY A 574 26.22 -8.83 21.72
N TRP A 575 25.26 -8.09 21.14
CA TRP A 575 23.89 -8.57 20.94
C TRP A 575 23.64 -8.94 19.47
N PRO A 576 22.69 -9.86 19.21
CA PRO A 576 22.34 -10.21 17.84
C PRO A 576 21.51 -9.10 17.20
N HIS A 577 22.02 -8.56 16.09
CA HIS A 577 21.30 -7.63 15.24
C HIS A 577 20.91 -8.29 13.93
N ALA A 578 19.74 -7.91 13.43
CA ALA A 578 19.29 -8.22 12.10
C ALA A 578 20.22 -7.59 11.06
N PHE A 579 20.59 -8.35 10.02
CA PHE A 579 21.36 -7.82 8.90
C PHE A 579 20.62 -7.97 7.58
N ARG A 580 21.01 -7.16 6.59
CA ARG A 580 20.68 -7.38 5.18
C ARG A 580 21.90 -7.06 4.32
N THR A 581 22.41 -8.05 3.59
CA THR A 581 23.51 -7.82 2.65
C THR A 581 23.06 -6.96 1.46
N GLY A 582 24.02 -6.30 0.82
CA GLY A 582 23.85 -5.90 -0.58
C GLY A 582 23.65 -7.11 -1.51
N PRO A 583 23.19 -6.89 -2.75
CA PRO A 583 23.04 -7.94 -3.75
C PRO A 583 24.35 -8.70 -3.99
N ASP A 584 24.33 -10.02 -3.88
CA ASP A 584 25.45 -10.91 -4.24
C ASP A 584 26.81 -10.60 -3.58
N ARG A 585 26.82 -9.89 -2.46
CA ARG A 585 28.02 -9.57 -1.66
C ARG A 585 27.96 -10.15 -0.24
N PRO A 586 29.09 -10.34 0.46
CA PRO A 586 29.11 -10.67 1.88
C PRO A 586 28.59 -9.49 2.73
N ILE A 587 28.42 -9.73 4.03
CA ILE A 587 28.06 -8.74 5.03
C ILE A 587 29.15 -7.66 5.09
N ASP A 588 28.71 -6.43 4.96
CA ASP A 588 29.48 -5.22 5.26
C ASP A 588 29.03 -4.66 6.62
N PRO A 589 29.82 -4.81 7.70
CA PRO A 589 29.47 -4.35 9.04
C PRO A 589 29.10 -2.87 9.13
N GLU A 590 29.59 -2.03 8.22
CA GLU A 590 29.34 -0.58 8.25
C GLU A 590 27.97 -0.21 7.66
N THR A 591 27.40 -1.06 6.80
CA THR A 591 26.20 -0.72 6.02
C THR A 591 25.06 -1.73 6.09
N ASP A 592 25.33 -2.96 6.53
CA ASP A 592 24.37 -4.07 6.49
C ASP A 592 23.72 -4.38 7.85
N ASP A 593 24.14 -3.73 8.95
CA ASP A 593 23.40 -3.76 10.24
C ASP A 593 22.08 -3.00 10.10
N LEU A 594 20.96 -3.66 10.41
CA LEU A 594 19.63 -3.05 10.35
C LEU A 594 19.25 -2.32 11.65
N GLY A 595 19.97 -2.53 12.76
CA GLY A 595 19.64 -1.96 14.06
C GLY A 595 18.46 -2.65 14.75
N THR A 596 17.78 -1.95 15.66
CA THR A 596 16.68 -2.47 16.50
C THR A 596 15.51 -1.47 16.52
N LEU A 597 14.42 -1.78 17.24
CA LEU A 597 13.32 -0.85 17.51
C LEU A 597 13.56 0.01 18.77
N GLY A 598 14.80 0.14 19.23
CA GLY A 598 15.18 0.89 20.43
C GLY A 598 15.68 0.02 21.60
N GLY A 599 15.58 -1.30 21.49
CA GLY A 599 16.23 -2.27 22.39
C GLY A 599 17.62 -2.70 21.92
N ASN A 600 18.07 -3.87 22.36
CA ASN A 600 19.42 -4.40 22.15
C ASN A 600 19.53 -5.52 21.10
N ALA A 601 18.41 -6.11 20.69
CA ALA A 601 18.43 -7.26 19.78
C ALA A 601 17.36 -7.16 18.69
N SER A 602 17.68 -7.74 17.52
CA SER A 602 16.77 -7.91 16.39
C SER A 602 17.12 -9.17 15.58
N ASP A 603 16.12 -9.73 14.91
CA ASP A 603 16.22 -10.95 14.11
C ASP A 603 15.37 -10.79 12.83
N ALA A 604 16.00 -10.87 11.66
CA ALA A 604 15.32 -10.78 10.37
C ALA A 604 14.98 -12.17 9.82
N ARG A 605 13.71 -12.42 9.54
CA ARG A 605 13.16 -13.72 9.12
C ARG A 605 12.80 -13.81 7.65
N GLY A 606 12.49 -12.67 7.01
CA GLY A 606 12.02 -12.64 5.64
C GLY A 606 12.44 -11.38 4.89
N ILE A 607 12.56 -11.51 3.58
CA ILE A 607 12.87 -10.41 2.66
C ILE A 607 12.06 -10.60 1.37
N ASN A 608 11.52 -9.50 0.83
CA ASN A 608 10.90 -9.50 -0.49
C ASN A 608 11.83 -8.95 -1.59
N ASP A 609 11.42 -9.02 -2.84
CA ASP A 609 12.24 -8.59 -3.98
C ASP A 609 12.43 -7.07 -4.07
N ALA A 610 11.63 -6.29 -3.35
CA ALA A 610 11.86 -4.86 -3.18
C ALA A 610 12.97 -4.56 -2.14
N GLY A 611 13.42 -5.55 -1.38
CA GLY A 611 14.42 -5.40 -0.33
C GLY A 611 13.85 -4.93 1.01
N GLN A 612 12.53 -5.08 1.23
CA GLN A 612 11.91 -4.88 2.53
C GLN A 612 12.16 -6.11 3.40
N VAL A 613 12.54 -5.88 4.65
CA VAL A 613 12.91 -6.94 5.59
C VAL A 613 11.88 -7.00 6.71
N VAL A 614 11.51 -8.21 7.13
CA VAL A 614 10.63 -8.46 8.26
C VAL A 614 11.28 -9.35 9.28
N GLY A 615 10.84 -9.22 10.52
CA GLY A 615 11.35 -10.01 11.62
C GLY A 615 10.78 -9.56 12.96
N SER A 616 11.56 -9.75 14.02
CA SER A 616 11.25 -9.24 15.36
C SER A 616 12.42 -8.43 15.91
N ALA A 617 12.12 -7.34 16.61
CA ALA A 617 13.13 -6.49 17.24
C ALA A 617 12.63 -6.01 18.60
N SER A 618 13.57 -5.83 19.52
CA SER A 618 13.30 -5.32 20.86
C SER A 618 13.04 -3.81 20.86
N ILE A 619 12.07 -3.37 21.65
CA ILE A 619 11.62 -1.96 21.74
C ILE A 619 12.13 -1.23 23.00
N GLY A 620 12.82 -1.96 23.89
CA GLY A 620 13.28 -1.48 25.20
C GLY A 620 12.81 -2.41 26.31
N GLY A 621 13.73 -3.10 26.99
CA GLY A 621 13.40 -4.17 27.95
C GLY A 621 13.44 -5.57 27.31
N VAL A 622 12.58 -6.48 27.77
CA VAL A 622 12.48 -7.87 27.26
C VAL A 622 11.41 -8.07 26.18
N GLU A 623 10.65 -7.02 25.87
CA GLU A 623 9.57 -7.06 24.87
C GLU A 623 10.11 -6.97 23.44
N THR A 624 9.50 -7.71 22.52
CA THR A 624 9.86 -7.75 21.11
C THR A 624 8.64 -7.57 20.24
N HIS A 625 8.74 -6.71 19.25
CA HIS A 625 7.70 -6.45 18.27
C HIS A 625 8.14 -6.91 16.88
N ALA A 626 7.16 -7.31 16.09
CA ALA A 626 7.30 -7.54 14.67
C ALA A 626 7.65 -6.22 13.98
N PHE A 627 8.60 -6.24 13.04
CA PHE A 627 8.93 -5.08 12.24
C PHE A 627 8.81 -5.35 10.75
N ARG A 628 8.66 -4.29 9.95
CA ARG A 628 8.87 -4.30 8.50
C ARG A 628 9.57 -3.04 8.04
N THR A 629 10.75 -3.17 7.45
CA THR A 629 11.51 -2.02 6.95
C THR A 629 10.97 -1.43 5.66
N GLY A 630 11.35 -0.18 5.41
CA GLY A 630 11.33 0.40 4.07
C GLY A 630 12.29 -0.35 3.11
N PRO A 631 12.05 -0.32 1.79
CA PRO A 631 12.90 -0.97 0.80
C PRO A 631 14.37 -0.56 0.94
N ASN A 632 15.26 -1.54 1.14
CA ASN A 632 16.71 -1.34 1.24
C ASN A 632 17.15 -0.33 2.32
N ARG A 633 16.42 -0.23 3.43
CA ARG A 633 16.76 0.63 4.57
C ARG A 633 16.97 -0.17 5.86
N PRO A 634 17.74 0.37 6.84
CA PRO A 634 17.75 -0.14 8.22
C PRO A 634 16.37 0.03 8.87
N ILE A 635 16.18 -0.56 10.05
CA ILE A 635 14.98 -0.40 10.86
C ILE A 635 14.89 1.07 11.31
N ASP A 636 13.75 1.70 11.02
CA ASP A 636 13.36 2.97 11.60
C ASP A 636 12.34 2.73 12.73
N PRO A 637 12.73 2.90 14.01
CA PRO A 637 11.85 2.68 15.15
C PRO A 637 10.55 3.50 15.11
N ALA A 638 10.53 4.63 14.39
CA ALA A 638 9.36 5.49 14.32
C ALA A 638 8.30 4.98 13.31
N THR A 639 8.68 4.16 12.34
CA THR A 639 7.77 3.76 11.25
C THR A 639 7.67 2.26 11.01
N ASP A 640 8.63 1.48 11.51
CA ASP A 640 8.78 0.07 11.13
C ASP A 640 8.25 -0.90 12.19
N ASP A 641 7.89 -0.42 13.38
CA ASP A 641 7.18 -1.20 14.40
C ASP A 641 5.74 -1.51 13.96
N LEU A 642 5.39 -2.80 13.89
CA LEU A 642 4.05 -3.26 13.53
C LEU A 642 3.11 -3.40 14.74
N GLY A 643 3.64 -3.30 15.96
CA GLY A 643 2.92 -3.47 17.22
C GLY A 643 2.49 -4.92 17.49
N THR A 644 1.47 -5.09 18.32
CA THR A 644 0.90 -6.39 18.71
C THR A 644 -0.62 -6.42 18.51
N LEU A 645 -1.24 -7.58 18.71
CA LEU A 645 -2.70 -7.74 18.77
C LEU A 645 -3.29 -7.39 20.15
N GLY A 646 -2.58 -6.57 20.94
CA GLY A 646 -2.98 -6.14 22.28
C GLY A 646 -2.22 -6.84 23.42
N GLY A 647 -1.38 -7.83 23.11
CA GLY A 647 -0.46 -8.47 24.07
C GLY A 647 0.94 -7.81 24.06
N TYR A 648 1.92 -8.52 24.63
CA TYR A 648 3.26 -7.99 24.94
C TYR A 648 4.33 -8.25 23.88
N SER A 649 4.06 -9.11 22.89
CA SER A 649 5.05 -9.44 21.86
C SER A 649 4.43 -9.88 20.54
N SER A 650 5.19 -9.69 19.46
CA SER A 650 4.88 -10.16 18.12
C SER A 650 6.15 -10.47 17.34
N ALA A 651 6.04 -11.35 16.34
CA ALA A 651 7.11 -11.68 15.43
C ALA A 651 6.57 -11.87 14.00
N ALA A 652 7.18 -11.18 13.03
CA ALA A 652 6.91 -11.40 11.62
C ALA A 652 7.78 -12.55 11.09
N LEU A 653 7.15 -13.48 10.38
CA LEU A 653 7.79 -14.72 9.90
C LEU A 653 7.96 -14.74 8.37
N ALA A 654 7.08 -14.06 7.63
CA ALA A 654 7.15 -14.01 6.17
C ALA A 654 6.56 -12.71 5.61
N ILE A 655 6.98 -12.36 4.39
CA ILE A 655 6.54 -11.21 3.63
C ILE A 655 6.40 -11.59 2.15
N ASN A 656 5.37 -11.08 1.48
CA ASN A 656 5.23 -11.23 0.02
C ASN A 656 5.72 -9.97 -0.73
N ASN A 657 5.77 -10.03 -2.07
CA ASN A 657 6.20 -8.91 -2.91
C ASN A 657 5.21 -7.75 -2.95
N ARG A 658 4.00 -7.90 -2.40
CA ARG A 658 3.04 -6.80 -2.18
C ARG A 658 3.31 -6.05 -0.87
N GLY A 659 4.19 -6.59 -0.02
CA GLY A 659 4.54 -6.03 1.29
C GLY A 659 3.58 -6.45 2.42
N ASP A 660 2.68 -7.40 2.18
CA ASP A 660 1.88 -8.00 3.25
C ASP A 660 2.78 -8.90 4.10
N VAL A 661 2.64 -8.79 5.42
CA VAL A 661 3.47 -9.52 6.38
C VAL A 661 2.59 -10.46 7.17
N VAL A 662 3.09 -11.66 7.48
CA VAL A 662 2.40 -12.60 8.34
C VAL A 662 3.30 -13.08 9.47
N GLY A 663 2.70 -13.51 10.57
CA GLY A 663 3.44 -13.99 11.72
C GLY A 663 2.56 -14.37 12.89
N THR A 664 3.10 -14.23 14.09
CA THR A 664 2.40 -14.49 15.35
C THR A 664 2.45 -13.27 16.26
N SER A 665 1.39 -13.03 17.01
CA SER A 665 1.33 -11.99 18.03
C SER A 665 0.47 -12.43 19.20
N PHE A 666 0.88 -12.05 20.41
CA PHE A 666 0.05 -12.21 21.59
C PHE A 666 -1.14 -11.24 21.53
N ALA A 667 -2.34 -11.77 21.79
CA ALA A 667 -3.54 -10.97 21.99
C ALA A 667 -3.72 -10.61 23.48
N GLU A 668 -4.78 -9.87 23.82
CA GLU A 668 -5.11 -9.44 25.19
C GLU A 668 -5.28 -10.61 26.18
N ASP A 669 -5.59 -11.81 25.69
CA ASP A 669 -5.73 -13.02 26.49
C ASP A 669 -4.40 -13.77 26.71
N TRP A 670 -3.27 -13.15 26.33
CA TRP A 670 -1.91 -13.70 26.45
C TRP A 670 -1.72 -15.02 25.68
N LYS A 671 -2.59 -15.31 24.72
CA LYS A 671 -2.44 -16.45 23.81
C LYS A 671 -1.90 -15.97 22.46
N PRO A 672 -1.05 -16.78 21.80
CA PRO A 672 -0.59 -16.47 20.46
C PRO A 672 -1.75 -16.51 19.46
N ARG A 673 -1.70 -15.60 18.49
CA ARG A 673 -2.62 -15.49 17.37
C ARG A 673 -1.85 -15.28 16.07
N ALA A 674 -2.25 -16.00 15.04
CA ALA A 674 -1.76 -15.77 13.69
C ALA A 674 -2.26 -14.40 13.20
N PHE A 675 -1.36 -13.56 12.68
CA PHE A 675 -1.74 -12.27 12.13
C PHE A 675 -1.36 -12.14 10.65
N VAL A 676 -2.08 -11.25 9.97
CA VAL A 676 -1.65 -10.63 8.72
C VAL A 676 -1.60 -9.12 8.91
N TYR A 677 -0.47 -8.50 8.57
CA TYR A 677 -0.30 -7.06 8.52
C TYR A 677 -0.40 -6.63 7.07
N SER A 678 -1.47 -5.90 6.76
CA SER A 678 -1.74 -5.40 5.41
C SER A 678 -2.39 -4.03 5.50
N SER A 679 -2.10 -3.15 4.55
CA SER A 679 -2.64 -1.79 4.50
C SER A 679 -2.43 -0.97 5.78
N GLY A 680 -1.31 -1.18 6.46
CA GLY A 680 -0.94 -0.43 7.67
C GLY A 680 -1.63 -0.91 8.96
N THR A 681 -2.20 -2.12 8.98
CA THR A 681 -2.90 -2.64 10.16
C THR A 681 -2.60 -4.11 10.38
N MET A 682 -2.30 -4.47 11.63
CA MET A 682 -2.19 -5.86 12.08
C MET A 682 -3.59 -6.44 12.31
N ILE A 683 -3.91 -7.56 11.65
CA ILE A 683 -5.23 -8.18 11.67
C ILE A 683 -5.09 -9.62 12.17
N ASP A 684 -5.83 -9.97 13.22
CA ASP A 684 -5.98 -11.36 13.69
C ASP A 684 -6.71 -12.19 12.63
N LEU A 685 -6.04 -13.23 12.11
CA LEU A 685 -6.57 -14.09 11.06
C LEU A 685 -7.78 -14.89 11.53
N ASN A 686 -7.91 -15.18 12.83
CA ASN A 686 -9.07 -15.87 13.40
C ASN A 686 -10.36 -15.05 13.29
N ARG A 687 -10.26 -13.73 13.16
CA ARG A 687 -11.41 -12.83 12.91
C ARG A 687 -11.81 -12.76 11.45
N ARG A 688 -11.00 -13.35 10.56
CA ARG A 688 -11.12 -13.28 9.10
C ARG A 688 -11.33 -14.65 8.48
N THR A 689 -11.40 -15.72 9.27
CA THR A 689 -11.68 -17.07 8.78
C THR A 689 -12.57 -17.82 9.76
N SER A 690 -13.17 -18.90 9.28
CA SER A 690 -13.96 -19.82 10.11
C SER A 690 -13.30 -21.18 10.06
N LEU A 691 -12.82 -21.66 11.21
CA LEU A 691 -12.28 -23.01 11.38
C LEU A 691 -13.31 -23.94 12.01
N GLU A 692 -13.00 -25.24 12.04
CA GLU A 692 -13.74 -26.20 12.86
C GLU A 692 -13.74 -25.77 14.34
N VAL A 693 -14.84 -26.02 15.05
CA VAL A 693 -15.00 -25.63 16.45
C VAL A 693 -13.84 -26.17 17.28
N GLY A 694 -13.18 -25.29 18.05
CA GLY A 694 -12.07 -25.62 18.94
C GLY A 694 -10.69 -25.26 18.39
N TRP A 695 -10.54 -25.06 17.07
CA TRP A 695 -9.23 -24.73 16.49
C TRP A 695 -8.98 -23.22 16.44
N VAL A 696 -7.77 -22.81 16.81
CA VAL A 696 -7.35 -21.40 16.79
C VAL A 696 -6.02 -21.27 16.07
N LEU A 697 -5.93 -20.40 15.06
CA LEU A 697 -4.68 -20.09 14.37
C LEU A 697 -3.74 -19.35 15.32
N THR A 698 -2.59 -19.95 15.61
CA THR A 698 -1.58 -19.38 16.52
C THR A 698 -0.41 -18.76 15.77
N GLU A 699 -0.12 -19.25 14.56
CA GLU A 699 1.00 -18.75 13.75
C GLU A 699 0.68 -18.75 12.25
N ALA A 700 1.10 -17.71 11.54
CA ALA A 700 1.17 -17.71 10.08
C ALA A 700 2.63 -17.77 9.62
N ARG A 701 3.02 -18.90 9.02
CA ARG A 701 4.40 -19.29 8.73
C ARG A 701 4.92 -18.80 7.38
N ASP A 702 4.03 -18.67 6.39
CA ASP A 702 4.41 -18.23 5.05
C ASP A 702 3.27 -17.56 4.30
N ILE A 703 3.60 -16.69 3.34
CA ILE A 703 2.64 -15.98 2.49
C ILE A 703 3.17 -15.86 1.06
N ASN A 704 2.35 -16.20 0.08
CA ASN A 704 2.71 -16.03 -1.34
C ASN A 704 2.17 -14.71 -1.94
N ASP A 705 2.60 -14.40 -3.16
CA ASP A 705 2.19 -13.17 -3.87
C ASP A 705 0.69 -13.14 -4.24
N ARG A 706 0.04 -14.31 -4.31
CA ARG A 706 -1.43 -14.42 -4.44
C ARG A 706 -2.17 -14.08 -3.14
N GLY A 707 -1.45 -13.85 -2.04
CA GLY A 707 -2.01 -13.55 -0.73
C GLY A 707 -2.52 -14.79 0.02
N GLN A 708 -2.19 -15.99 -0.44
CA GLN A 708 -2.47 -17.21 0.31
C GLN A 708 -1.50 -17.32 1.47
N ILE A 709 -1.98 -17.80 2.61
CA ILE A 709 -1.21 -17.87 3.86
C ILE A 709 -1.18 -19.32 4.35
N LEU A 710 0.00 -19.80 4.72
CA LEU A 710 0.19 -21.04 5.46
C LEU A 710 0.16 -20.74 6.95
N ALA A 711 -0.78 -21.35 7.67
CA ALA A 711 -0.98 -21.08 9.09
C ALA A 711 -1.12 -22.37 9.89
N ILE A 712 -0.64 -22.33 11.13
CA ILE A 712 -0.75 -23.41 12.11
C ILE A 712 -1.85 -23.06 13.10
N ALA A 713 -2.73 -24.02 13.36
CA ALA A 713 -3.76 -23.94 14.38
C ALA A 713 -3.51 -24.92 15.51
N GLU A 714 -3.85 -24.51 16.73
CA GLU A 714 -3.86 -25.34 17.94
C GLU A 714 -5.29 -25.70 18.34
N ASP A 715 -5.46 -26.90 18.90
CA ASP A 715 -6.73 -27.31 19.53
C ASP A 715 -6.90 -26.58 20.88
N GLY A 716 -7.69 -25.51 20.84
CA GLY A 716 -8.04 -24.67 21.99
C GLY A 716 -8.97 -25.32 23.02
N ARG A 717 -9.33 -26.60 22.86
CA ARG A 717 -9.99 -27.40 23.92
C ARG A 717 -9.00 -28.02 24.89
N HIS A 718 -7.71 -27.86 24.64
CA HIS A 718 -6.65 -28.45 25.42
C HIS A 718 -6.16 -27.46 26.49
N ASP A 719 -6.63 -27.63 27.73
CA ASP A 719 -6.24 -26.81 28.89
C ASP A 719 -5.20 -27.51 29.80
N ASP A 720 -4.79 -28.75 29.47
CA ASP A 720 -3.78 -29.49 30.25
C ASP A 720 -2.35 -29.12 29.78
N PRO A 721 -1.54 -28.45 30.60
CA PRO A 721 -0.18 -28.05 30.22
C PRO A 721 0.81 -29.23 30.14
N THR A 722 0.42 -30.45 30.56
CA THR A 722 1.29 -31.63 30.56
C THR A 722 1.25 -32.43 29.25
N VAL A 723 0.31 -32.12 28.35
CA VAL A 723 0.15 -32.79 27.07
C VAL A 723 0.37 -31.78 25.94
N LEU A 724 1.16 -32.18 24.93
CA LEU A 724 1.45 -31.29 23.79
C LEU A 724 0.16 -30.98 23.02
N PRO A 725 -0.07 -29.72 22.63
CA PRO A 725 -1.27 -29.32 21.90
C PRO A 725 -1.29 -30.02 20.54
N ARG A 726 -2.49 -30.43 20.10
CA ARG A 726 -2.66 -30.93 18.74
C ARG A 726 -2.58 -29.77 17.76
N LEU A 727 -1.76 -29.93 16.73
CA LEU A 727 -1.56 -28.93 15.68
C LEU A 727 -2.24 -29.35 14.38
N ARG A 728 -2.68 -28.37 13.58
CA ARG A 728 -3.12 -28.54 12.19
C ARG A 728 -2.57 -27.44 11.31
N THR A 729 -2.30 -27.79 10.06
CA THR A 729 -1.83 -26.84 9.04
C THR A 729 -2.99 -26.45 8.13
N TYR A 730 -3.14 -25.16 7.86
CA TYR A 730 -4.16 -24.61 6.98
C TYR A 730 -3.54 -23.78 5.86
N VAL A 731 -4.12 -23.89 4.66
CA VAL A 731 -3.95 -22.89 3.59
C VAL A 731 -5.14 -21.95 3.62
N LEU A 732 -4.89 -20.70 3.97
CA LEU A 732 -5.87 -19.63 3.94
C LEU A 732 -5.81 -18.96 2.57
N THR A 733 -6.89 -19.07 1.79
CA THR A 733 -6.99 -18.43 0.48
C THR A 733 -7.89 -17.18 0.56
N PRO A 734 -7.42 -16.01 0.09
CA PRO A 734 -8.23 -14.80 -0.01
C PRO A 734 -9.57 -15.05 -0.70
N VAL A 735 -10.68 -14.66 -0.07
CA VAL A 735 -11.97 -14.58 -0.74
C VAL A 735 -12.07 -13.19 -1.37
N PRO A 736 -12.18 -13.08 -2.71
CA PRO A 736 -12.32 -11.79 -3.37
C PRO A 736 -13.54 -11.05 -2.82
N ASP A 737 -13.40 -9.76 -2.53
CA ASP A 737 -14.56 -8.92 -2.23
C ASP A 737 -15.57 -9.05 -3.38
N PRO A 738 -16.87 -9.19 -3.11
CA PRO A 738 -17.87 -9.13 -4.17
C PRO A 738 -17.71 -7.78 -4.86
N VAL A 739 -17.29 -7.82 -6.12
CA VAL A 739 -17.14 -6.62 -6.95
C VAL A 739 -18.47 -5.87 -6.87
N PRO A 740 -18.50 -4.59 -6.43
CA PRO A 740 -19.73 -3.82 -6.46
C PRO A 740 -20.22 -3.82 -7.91
N MET A 741 -21.41 -4.36 -8.16
CA MET A 741 -21.99 -4.48 -9.51
C MET A 741 -22.07 -3.15 -10.28
N GLY A 742 -21.81 -2.00 -9.63
CA GLY A 742 -21.67 -0.70 -10.27
C GLY A 742 -20.47 -0.53 -11.21
N VAL A 743 -19.39 -1.32 -11.09
CA VAL A 743 -18.19 -1.14 -11.93
C VAL A 743 -18.33 -1.81 -13.31
N VAL A 744 -19.13 -2.88 -13.42
CA VAL A 744 -19.39 -3.55 -14.70
C VAL A 744 -20.35 -2.74 -15.59
N GLY A 745 -21.23 -1.93 -14.99
CA GLY A 745 -22.18 -1.09 -15.73
C GLY A 745 -21.56 0.09 -16.49
N LEU A 746 -20.40 0.63 -16.05
CA LEU A 746 -19.79 1.79 -16.69
C LEU A 746 -18.93 1.42 -17.91
N GLY A 747 -18.34 0.22 -17.93
CA GLY A 747 -17.55 -0.29 -19.05
C GLY A 747 -18.39 -0.60 -20.30
N MET A 748 -19.64 -1.02 -20.13
CA MET A 748 -20.57 -1.27 -21.25
C MET A 748 -21.13 0.02 -21.89
N VAL A 749 -21.08 1.16 -21.21
CA VAL A 749 -21.56 2.44 -21.77
C VAL A 749 -20.51 3.08 -22.68
N LEU A 750 -19.22 2.79 -22.49
CA LEU A 750 -18.13 3.37 -23.29
C LEU A 750 -17.83 2.62 -24.60
N THR A 751 -18.30 1.38 -24.78
CA THR A 751 -18.22 0.68 -26.07
C THR A 751 -19.41 0.98 -26.99
N ALA A 752 -20.50 1.56 -26.48
CA ALA A 752 -21.71 1.89 -27.27
C ALA A 752 -21.66 3.26 -27.98
N SER A 753 -20.57 4.02 -27.85
CA SER A 753 -20.36 5.28 -28.59
C SER A 753 -19.44 5.12 -29.81
N GLY A 754 -19.34 3.89 -30.33
CA GLY A 754 -18.72 3.58 -31.61
C GLY A 754 -19.46 4.26 -32.76
N ILE A 755 -18.86 5.35 -33.22
CA ILE A 755 -19.22 6.12 -34.41
C ILE A 755 -19.45 5.17 -35.59
N GLY A 756 -20.68 5.20 -36.12
CA GLY A 756 -21.03 4.56 -37.38
C GLY A 756 -20.26 5.17 -38.53
N LEU A 757 -19.13 4.56 -38.89
CA LEU A 757 -18.55 4.66 -40.22
C LEU A 757 -19.29 3.67 -41.11
N SER A 758 -20.40 4.10 -41.70
CA SER A 758 -20.95 3.40 -42.86
C SER A 758 -21.56 4.40 -43.84
N ARG A 759 -21.13 4.24 -45.11
CA ARG A 759 -21.73 4.75 -46.36
C ARG A 759 -21.41 6.19 -46.76
N ILE A 760 -20.34 6.33 -47.55
CA ILE A 760 -20.43 6.99 -48.86
C ILE A 760 -19.73 6.07 -49.87
N LYS A 761 -20.52 5.40 -50.70
CA LYS A 761 -20.11 4.81 -51.98
C LYS A 761 -20.60 5.78 -53.06
N LYS A 762 -19.72 5.99 -54.04
CA LYS A 762 -19.80 6.86 -55.23
C LYS A 762 -19.42 8.31 -54.98
#